data_AF-A0A6G0UL55-F1
#
_entry.id   AF-A0A6G0UL55-F1
#
_cell.length_a   1.000
_cell.length_b   1.000
_cell.length_c   1.000
_cell.angle_alpha   90.00
_cell.angle_beta   90.00
_cell.angle_gamma   90.00
#
_symmetry.space_group_name_H-M   'P 1'
#
loop_
_entity.id
_entity.type
_entity.pdbx_description
1 polymer ?
#
loop_
_entity_poly.entity_id
_entity_poly.type
_entity_poly.pdbx_seq_one_letter_code
_entity_poly.pdbx_strand_id
1 'polypeptide(L)'
;MRGVLWGVLGTLLAVLCLTEGKAFPEVLDIDSEHTIRIKRALQQMDIKKTFHQVQQSDVDAVHLESHKSHGLVSSNAAGFGNPTCDPGFTGSDCEFPICDVTNRHDHENPLPQKITVDFYYATNATQRFWIYVDLTMHGQEFQLQSDSGPIRPMMTLVNISGGIIYPTAQEIGQEQSVYTFEFTPPGSYFVQLSADDPAGSLLATYNAWTYLTTEIGGVAYNGYEDTAKKNDFPNFNLTFFTNTPTVFIAASVGLEFPGSLATASFFGGQAASPHNVKLLLRYGCHYPYYTGDFYCPSEGYFFARIRGYDFEGHTFVRSHGYLCEIGLPPTTTPANTQPTTPPGNVTCFNGGIPITGSNGGQTCYCNALYTGNYCGTPLCMNGGVPRSSLCICPDGFSGSHCQNVQCTDDAGSGFLVGSPVLTFIVRTRKSMASIITQVSNAVQQITSELEYDPPYVSKFGLILFNNNNLTANMYYTASDMVGALNAAAQTSDTSGNCTDFFFIPVLEALTTFIISNKSPLYVVSDGLPEDLAFAEEVSRLNSYFMSPINFIYIEPDPSTGCPPFDYESPGFRAVAETSFRFSGIASFVNNANVANVSQLLYTHMSNTYHKSHLMFSDDQRVCQNVPSYIPISVDALFHQLTVVIEGANITNVQFNNPDGSVAQVTGSFSLGAVNIYWVTGLHIGTWTVTPVVGSINFPCSVRVYAVEDPTPTTNGQDYHMVYGITPTITLDAPERQPLIGFPQSIVAHIENYPVREPWNVNAELIVYTDGGRNGEGRNLVMASNGVWRSGCSYEIWFPPFYCFREGINLYFVIYVKDMLGNQIQRSGVFYCAANRVTPPPPPGTCANGGIPVNGTNGGNTTCLCQPGWTGDYCTTRVCYNNGTLNPAGYCQCPPGTGGESCEYLRCLQQNEQVNFNIHNRHMMFVLDITNRNAPALNDLSRYIGELIRDIGSSHRDWISRYFVVGINSTGSHTLGTAFGGDVGRVESIFTSAAQMAANSNDNSTYIPLYEGLMRHMYELNSNSFINVFTVAAPDESNFTNVIEGYDFVLAGRHL
;
A
#
# COMPACT_ATOMS: atom_id res chain seq x y z
N MET A 1 -33.34 -37.12 53.26
CA MET A 1 -32.53 -36.45 54.31
C MET A 1 -31.73 -35.37 53.58
N ARG A 2 -32.15 -34.10 53.64
CA ARG A 2 -31.64 -33.08 54.60
C ARG A 2 -30.11 -32.95 54.49
N GLY A 3 -29.47 -31.84 54.17
CA GLY A 3 -29.89 -30.45 53.96
C GLY A 3 -28.69 -29.51 54.19
N VAL A 4 -28.74 -28.34 53.54
CA VAL A 4 -28.11 -27.05 53.90
C VAL A 4 -26.63 -26.81 53.52
N LEU A 5 -26.39 -25.63 52.94
CA LEU A 5 -25.13 -24.91 52.67
C LEU A 5 -24.42 -25.12 51.31
N TRP A 6 -25.12 -24.79 50.22
CA TRP A 6 -24.52 -24.28 48.96
C TRP A 6 -25.34 -23.10 48.42
N GLY A 7 -25.33 -21.96 49.12
CA GLY A 7 -25.99 -20.74 48.63
C GLY A 7 -26.02 -19.58 49.60
N VAL A 8 -24.88 -18.94 49.91
CA VAL A 8 -24.86 -17.63 50.60
C VAL A 8 -23.71 -16.67 50.19
N LEU A 9 -22.73 -16.99 49.31
CA LEU A 9 -21.61 -16.03 49.06
C LEU A 9 -21.41 -15.50 47.62
N GLY A 10 -22.13 -16.00 46.62
CA GLY A 10 -22.01 -15.51 45.23
C GLY A 10 -23.13 -14.59 44.76
N THR A 11 -24.21 -14.46 45.55
CA THR A 11 -25.48 -13.82 45.15
C THR A 11 -25.93 -12.68 46.09
N LEU A 12 -25.07 -12.21 47.00
CA LEU A 12 -25.40 -11.12 47.93
C LEU A 12 -24.92 -9.72 47.50
N LEU A 13 -24.13 -9.60 46.42
CA LEU A 13 -23.73 -8.29 45.87
C LEU A 13 -24.49 -7.90 44.59
N ALA A 14 -25.30 -8.79 44.02
CA ALA A 14 -26.00 -8.56 42.76
C ALA A 14 -27.55 -8.43 42.90
N VAL A 15 -28.12 -8.55 44.09
CA VAL A 15 -29.60 -8.59 44.28
C VAL A 15 -30.15 -7.52 45.24
N LEU A 16 -29.33 -6.70 45.89
CA LEU A 16 -29.82 -5.58 46.71
C LEU A 16 -30.04 -4.25 45.94
N CYS A 17 -29.76 -4.18 44.63
CA CYS A 17 -29.98 -2.95 43.85
C CYS A 17 -31.18 -2.96 42.89
N LEU A 18 -32.08 -3.95 42.95
CA LEU A 18 -33.22 -4.03 42.02
C LEU A 18 -34.62 -4.13 42.66
N THR A 19 -34.78 -3.86 43.96
CA THR A 19 -36.12 -3.78 44.56
C THR A 19 -36.29 -2.69 45.61
N GLU A 20 -35.83 -1.46 45.32
CA GLU A 20 -36.62 -0.27 45.65
C GLU A 20 -36.50 0.71 44.48
N GLY A 21 -37.53 0.71 43.64
CA GLY A 21 -37.70 1.75 42.64
C GLY A 21 -38.01 3.07 43.33
N LYS A 22 -36.99 3.92 43.46
CA LYS A 22 -37.15 5.38 43.45
C LYS A 22 -36.00 5.97 42.64
N ALA A 23 -36.19 6.11 41.32
CA ALA A 23 -35.31 6.91 40.46
C ALA A 23 -35.47 8.43 40.69
N PHE A 24 -35.94 8.82 41.88
CA PHE A 24 -36.21 10.21 42.21
C PHE A 24 -35.79 10.48 43.66
N PRO A 25 -35.14 11.64 43.93
CA PRO A 25 -34.69 11.97 45.27
C PRO A 25 -35.86 11.99 46.26
N GLU A 26 -35.67 11.34 47.40
CA GLU A 26 -36.65 11.32 48.48
C GLU A 26 -36.76 12.72 49.11
N VAL A 27 -38.00 13.10 49.45
CA VAL A 27 -38.27 14.36 50.15
C VAL A 27 -37.93 14.14 51.62
N LEU A 28 -36.95 14.87 52.12
CA LEU A 28 -36.49 14.82 53.50
C LEU A 28 -37.09 15.99 54.28
N ASP A 29 -37.26 15.82 55.59
CA ASP A 29 -37.89 16.83 56.47
C ASP A 29 -37.08 18.14 56.59
N ILE A 30 -35.82 18.13 56.13
CA ILE A 30 -34.94 19.29 56.08
C ILE A 30 -35.00 20.06 54.74
N ASP A 31 -35.76 19.54 53.76
CA ASP A 31 -35.86 20.14 52.44
C ASP A 31 -36.65 21.46 52.49
N SER A 32 -36.15 22.47 51.79
CA SER A 32 -36.88 23.73 51.62
C SER A 32 -38.21 23.50 50.88
N GLU A 33 -39.24 24.30 51.16
CA GLU A 33 -40.57 24.11 50.55
C GLU A 33 -40.52 24.13 49.00
N HIS A 34 -39.55 24.84 48.43
CA HIS A 34 -39.30 24.85 46.99
C HIS A 34 -38.69 23.53 46.49
N THR A 35 -37.71 22.99 47.23
CA THR A 35 -37.09 21.68 46.98
C THR A 35 -38.11 20.54 47.05
N ILE A 36 -39.04 20.60 48.01
CA ILE A 36 -40.14 19.63 48.15
C ILE A 36 -41.03 19.59 46.89
N ARG A 37 -41.36 20.76 46.33
CA ARG A 37 -42.23 20.86 45.14
C ARG A 37 -41.57 20.30 43.89
N ILE A 38 -40.26 20.51 43.73
CA ILE A 38 -39.49 20.02 42.57
C ILE A 38 -39.28 18.51 42.65
N LYS A 39 -38.94 17.97 43.83
CA LYS A 39 -38.82 16.51 44.04
C LYS A 39 -40.16 15.80 43.74
N ARG A 40 -41.30 16.41 44.08
CA ARG A 40 -42.63 15.90 43.71
C ARG A 40 -42.96 16.02 42.22
N ALA A 41 -42.50 17.08 41.55
CA ALA A 41 -42.72 17.27 40.11
C ALA A 41 -41.91 16.29 39.26
N LEU A 42 -40.66 16.01 39.66
CA LEU A 42 -39.80 15.03 39.01
C LEU A 42 -40.38 13.61 39.12
N GLN A 43 -40.94 13.25 40.29
CA GLN A 43 -41.64 11.98 40.50
C GLN A 43 -42.89 11.76 39.62
N GLN A 44 -43.35 12.77 38.88
CA GLN A 44 -44.59 12.73 38.07
C GLN A 44 -44.36 12.71 36.54
N MET A 45 -43.11 12.76 36.04
CA MET A 45 -42.86 12.76 34.58
C MET A 45 -42.76 11.33 33.99
N ASP A 46 -43.71 10.99 33.12
CA ASP A 46 -43.82 9.70 32.39
C ASP A 46 -43.22 9.81 30.97
N ILE A 47 -42.35 8.87 30.58
CA ILE A 47 -41.42 8.92 29.42
C ILE A 47 -42.10 8.62 28.06
N LYS A 48 -43.43 8.45 27.98
CA LYS A 48 -44.08 7.89 26.77
C LYS A 48 -44.67 8.85 25.74
N LYS A 49 -44.39 10.15 25.76
CA LYS A 49 -44.88 11.06 24.71
C LYS A 49 -43.82 12.08 24.31
N THR A 50 -43.24 11.94 23.12
CA THR A 50 -43.28 12.90 21.99
C THR A 50 -42.31 12.45 20.89
N PHE A 51 -42.78 11.67 19.91
CA PHE A 51 -42.18 11.52 18.58
C PHE A 51 -43.22 12.07 17.60
N HIS A 52 -42.95 13.17 16.89
CA HIS A 52 -43.50 13.48 15.56
C HIS A 52 -42.94 14.79 14.94
N GLN A 53 -42.39 14.63 13.71
CA GLN A 53 -42.39 15.52 12.52
C GLN A 53 -41.80 16.94 12.55
N VAL A 54 -40.85 17.22 11.65
CA VAL A 54 -40.83 18.28 10.58
C VAL A 54 -39.72 17.87 9.58
N GLN A 55 -39.98 17.33 8.38
CA GLN A 55 -40.40 17.86 7.07
C GLN A 55 -39.44 18.82 6.32
N GLN A 56 -39.30 18.45 5.04
CA GLN A 56 -38.47 18.88 3.94
C GLN A 56 -39.15 19.99 3.13
N SER A 57 -38.58 21.20 3.14
CA SER A 57 -38.85 22.26 2.15
C SER A 57 -37.87 23.41 2.38
N ASP A 58 -36.96 23.65 1.42
CA ASP A 58 -36.56 24.98 0.91
C ASP A 58 -35.30 24.83 0.04
N VAL A 59 -35.55 24.52 -1.23
CA VAL A 59 -34.65 24.68 -2.37
C VAL A 59 -35.23 25.82 -3.21
N ASP A 60 -34.34 26.66 -3.77
CA ASP A 60 -34.56 27.68 -4.82
C ASP A 60 -34.54 29.17 -4.43
N ALA A 61 -33.37 29.79 -4.62
CA ALA A 61 -33.11 31.18 -5.07
C ALA A 61 -31.58 31.40 -4.96
N VAL A 62 -30.74 31.71 -5.96
CA VAL A 62 -30.85 32.53 -7.16
C VAL A 62 -29.72 32.14 -8.13
N HIS A 63 -30.01 31.97 -9.42
CA HIS A 63 -29.04 31.90 -10.52
C HIS A 63 -29.19 33.14 -11.43
N LEU A 64 -28.11 33.46 -12.16
CA LEU A 64 -27.90 34.48 -13.22
C LEU A 64 -27.46 35.90 -12.77
N GLU A 65 -26.22 36.32 -13.09
CA GLU A 65 -25.78 36.78 -14.42
C GLU A 65 -24.25 36.92 -14.53
N SER A 66 -23.77 36.75 -15.75
CA SER A 66 -22.39 36.58 -16.23
C SER A 66 -21.83 37.84 -16.91
N HIS A 67 -20.52 38.08 -16.80
CA HIS A 67 -19.52 38.03 -17.90
C HIS A 67 -18.37 39.07 -17.87
N LYS A 68 -17.15 38.51 -18.04
CA LYS A 68 -15.87 39.05 -18.59
C LYS A 68 -14.96 39.88 -17.65
N SER A 69 -13.64 39.69 -17.56
CA SER A 69 -12.69 38.71 -18.12
C SER A 69 -11.28 39.01 -17.57
N HIS A 70 -10.49 37.95 -17.33
CA HIS A 70 -9.01 37.82 -17.31
C HIS A 70 -8.40 37.26 -16.02
N GLY A 71 -8.13 35.94 -16.04
CA GLY A 71 -6.77 35.44 -15.89
C GLY A 71 -6.23 35.13 -14.49
N LEU A 72 -7.02 34.53 -13.61
CA LEU A 72 -6.51 33.80 -12.44
C LEU A 72 -7.28 32.49 -12.35
N VAL A 73 -6.64 31.37 -12.67
CA VAL A 73 -7.18 30.03 -12.37
C VAL A 73 -7.03 29.83 -10.86
N SER A 74 -8.00 30.39 -10.13
CA SER A 74 -8.36 29.93 -8.80
C SER A 74 -8.83 28.48 -8.95
N SER A 75 -8.01 27.55 -8.47
CA SER A 75 -8.37 26.14 -8.30
C SER A 75 -9.63 26.05 -7.44
N ASN A 76 -10.78 25.89 -8.11
CA ASN A 76 -11.93 25.29 -7.45
C ASN A 76 -11.54 23.86 -7.11
N ALA A 77 -11.29 23.62 -5.82
CA ALA A 77 -11.18 22.31 -5.20
C ALA A 77 -12.55 21.60 -5.21
N ALA A 78 -13.10 21.37 -6.39
CA ALA A 78 -14.32 20.61 -6.62
C ALA A 78 -13.97 19.48 -7.60
N GLY A 79 -13.68 18.29 -7.06
CA GLY A 79 -13.49 17.08 -7.86
C GLY A 79 -12.64 15.96 -7.23
N PHE A 80 -11.88 16.22 -6.16
CA PHE A 80 -10.98 15.22 -5.53
C PHE A 80 -11.39 14.88 -4.09
N GLY A 81 -12.68 14.65 -3.84
CA GLY A 81 -13.15 14.26 -2.51
C GLY A 81 -14.08 13.08 -2.61
N ASN A 82 -13.68 11.94 -2.06
CA ASN A 82 -14.66 10.98 -1.58
C ASN A 82 -15.42 11.65 -0.41
N PRO A 83 -16.75 11.85 -0.47
CA PRO A 83 -17.50 12.55 0.58
C PRO A 83 -17.53 11.81 1.94
N THR A 84 -16.92 10.63 2.04
CA THR A 84 -16.83 9.82 3.27
C THR A 84 -15.48 9.91 3.99
N CYS A 85 -14.51 10.69 3.49
CA CYS A 85 -13.24 10.88 4.20
C CYS A 85 -13.35 11.88 5.33
N ASP A 86 -12.56 11.68 6.38
CA ASP A 86 -12.35 12.69 7.40
C ASP A 86 -11.92 14.01 6.73
N PRO A 87 -12.45 15.17 7.16
CA PRO A 87 -12.05 16.46 6.61
C PRO A 87 -10.52 16.61 6.59
N GLY A 88 -9.99 16.89 5.39
CA GLY A 88 -8.56 17.03 5.15
C GLY A 88 -7.86 15.74 4.69
N PHE A 89 -8.57 14.72 4.18
CA PHE A 89 -7.98 13.56 3.52
C PHE A 89 -8.70 13.24 2.20
N THR A 90 -7.96 12.67 1.24
CA THR A 90 -8.41 12.25 -0.09
C THR A 90 -7.73 10.96 -0.52
N GLY A 91 -8.04 10.50 -1.72
CA GLY A 91 -7.78 9.14 -2.16
C GLY A 91 -8.99 8.25 -1.95
N SER A 92 -8.96 7.06 -2.56
CA SER A 92 -10.04 6.09 -2.43
C SER A 92 -10.17 5.53 -1.01
N ASP A 93 -9.08 5.57 -0.22
CA ASP A 93 -8.93 5.05 1.13
C ASP A 93 -8.66 6.15 2.19
N CYS A 94 -8.82 7.43 1.83
CA CYS A 94 -8.45 8.59 2.68
C CYS A 94 -6.96 8.58 3.09
N GLU A 95 -6.11 7.99 2.26
CA GLU A 95 -4.70 7.72 2.48
C GLU A 95 -3.80 8.93 2.20
N PHE A 96 -4.32 9.91 1.44
CA PHE A 96 -3.58 11.11 1.12
C PHE A 96 -4.09 12.31 1.92
N PRO A 97 -3.27 12.90 2.79
CA PRO A 97 -3.63 14.13 3.47
C PRO A 97 -3.91 15.24 2.45
N ILE A 98 -4.97 15.98 2.66
CA ILE A 98 -5.19 17.30 2.06
C ILE A 98 -4.81 18.34 3.10
N CYS A 99 -3.98 19.31 2.73
CA CYS A 99 -3.65 20.38 3.65
C CYS A 99 -4.86 21.28 3.94
N ASP A 100 -5.11 21.54 5.23
CA ASP A 100 -6.26 22.33 5.69
C ASP A 100 -6.18 23.80 5.22
N VAL A 101 -4.95 24.32 5.16
CA VAL A 101 -4.63 25.64 4.62
C VAL A 101 -3.30 25.52 3.87
N THR A 102 -3.27 25.94 2.61
CA THR A 102 -2.05 25.97 1.81
C THR A 102 -1.18 27.15 2.23
N ASN A 103 0.09 26.88 2.48
CA ASN A 103 1.08 27.92 2.72
C ASN A 103 1.38 28.60 1.39
N ARG A 104 0.69 29.72 1.11
CA ARG A 104 0.91 30.54 -0.11
C ARG A 104 2.25 31.26 -0.01
N HIS A 105 3.33 30.51 -0.14
CA HIS A 105 4.63 31.08 -0.39
C HIS A 105 4.76 31.28 -1.89
N ASP A 106 4.71 32.54 -2.35
CA ASP A 106 4.97 32.85 -3.74
C ASP A 106 6.45 32.56 -4.02
N HIS A 107 6.73 31.50 -4.79
CA HIS A 107 8.03 31.31 -5.39
C HIS A 107 8.11 32.24 -6.59
N GLU A 108 8.72 33.42 -6.39
CA GLU A 108 9.22 34.19 -7.52
C GLU A 108 10.13 33.28 -8.34
N ASN A 109 9.88 33.23 -9.65
CA ASN A 109 10.63 32.43 -10.62
C ASN A 109 12.14 32.62 -10.35
N PRO A 110 12.84 31.63 -9.77
CA PRO A 110 14.14 31.92 -9.20
C PRO A 110 15.14 32.05 -10.35
N LEU A 111 15.85 33.16 -10.36
CA LEU A 111 17.18 33.20 -10.97
C LEU A 111 17.97 31.98 -10.46
N PRO A 112 18.86 31.39 -11.27
CA PRO A 112 19.58 30.19 -10.85
C PRO A 112 20.30 30.46 -9.53
N GLN A 113 20.20 29.52 -8.59
CA GLN A 113 20.77 29.67 -7.24
C GLN A 113 21.93 28.70 -7.05
N LYS A 114 22.99 29.16 -6.37
CA LYS A 114 24.07 28.27 -5.93
C LYS A 114 23.62 27.51 -4.69
N ILE A 115 23.53 26.20 -4.80
CA ILE A 115 23.10 25.31 -3.71
C ILE A 115 24.13 24.22 -3.44
N THR A 116 24.01 23.56 -2.29
CA THR A 116 24.72 22.32 -2.01
C THR A 116 23.94 21.13 -2.59
N VAL A 117 24.55 20.49 -3.58
CA VAL A 117 23.99 19.32 -4.25
C VAL A 117 24.18 18.10 -3.37
N ASP A 118 25.42 17.89 -2.91
CA ASP A 118 25.74 16.82 -1.98
C ASP A 118 27.04 17.08 -1.21
N PHE A 119 27.33 16.25 -0.21
CA PHE A 119 28.60 16.24 0.51
C PHE A 119 29.01 14.80 0.82
N TYR A 120 30.31 14.58 0.95
CA TYR A 120 30.91 13.29 1.19
C TYR A 120 32.05 13.41 2.18
N TYR A 121 31.95 12.69 3.28
CA TYR A 121 33.05 12.53 4.21
C TYR A 121 33.81 11.24 3.88
N ALA A 122 35.06 11.39 3.51
CA ALA A 122 35.95 10.30 3.20
C ALA A 122 36.90 10.03 4.37
N THR A 123 36.87 8.80 4.89
CA THR A 123 37.73 8.40 6.01
C THR A 123 39.19 8.18 5.60
N ASN A 124 39.46 8.12 4.30
CA ASN A 124 40.78 8.17 3.72
C ASN A 124 40.75 8.86 2.35
N ALA A 125 41.88 9.38 1.92
CA ALA A 125 42.00 10.13 0.67
C ALA A 125 42.07 9.23 -0.59
N THR A 126 41.63 7.97 -0.52
CA THR A 126 41.56 7.07 -1.69
C THR A 126 40.13 6.65 -2.04
N GLN A 127 39.16 7.06 -1.22
CA GLN A 127 37.75 6.73 -1.42
C GLN A 127 37.18 7.38 -2.69
N ARG A 128 36.18 6.69 -3.22
CA ARG A 128 35.41 7.13 -4.38
C ARG A 128 33.95 7.26 -3.99
N PHE A 129 33.28 8.24 -4.55
CA PHE A 129 31.85 8.44 -4.33
C PHE A 129 31.13 8.88 -5.59
N TRP A 130 29.85 8.57 -5.65
CA TRP A 130 28.99 8.93 -6.79
C TRP A 130 28.43 10.33 -6.61
N ILE A 131 28.28 11.03 -7.72
CA ILE A 131 27.54 12.27 -7.83
C ILE A 131 26.59 12.18 -9.02
N TYR A 132 25.59 13.03 -8.99
CA TYR A 132 24.59 13.11 -10.05
C TYR A 132 24.50 14.55 -10.55
N VAL A 133 24.48 14.69 -11.87
CA VAL A 133 24.29 15.96 -12.56
C VAL A 133 22.95 15.88 -13.28
N ASP A 134 22.05 16.82 -12.98
CA ASP A 134 20.76 16.94 -13.68
C ASP A 134 20.78 18.06 -14.71
N LEU A 135 19.76 18.10 -15.58
CA LEU A 135 19.65 19.01 -16.72
C LEU A 135 19.69 20.50 -16.36
N THR A 136 19.33 20.85 -15.13
CA THR A 136 19.21 22.24 -14.71
C THR A 136 20.52 22.78 -14.11
N MET A 137 21.50 21.92 -13.86
CA MET A 137 22.76 22.26 -13.19
C MET A 137 23.79 22.86 -14.15
N HIS A 138 24.43 23.96 -13.74
CA HIS A 138 25.56 24.60 -14.41
C HIS A 138 26.52 25.19 -13.37
N GLY A 139 27.77 25.52 -13.76
CA GLY A 139 28.75 26.13 -12.85
C GLY A 139 28.98 25.31 -11.57
N GLN A 140 29.43 24.07 -11.73
CA GLN A 140 29.70 23.12 -10.66
C GLN A 140 30.98 23.47 -9.90
N GLU A 141 30.98 23.29 -8.58
CA GLU A 141 32.12 23.56 -7.71
C GLU A 141 32.27 22.45 -6.67
N PHE A 142 33.47 21.87 -6.57
CA PHE A 142 33.84 20.95 -5.51
C PHE A 142 34.83 21.63 -4.57
N GLN A 143 34.51 21.63 -3.28
CA GLN A 143 35.39 22.08 -2.22
C GLN A 143 35.85 20.88 -1.41
N LEU A 144 37.15 20.66 -1.35
CA LEU A 144 37.77 19.60 -0.56
C LEU A 144 38.46 20.23 0.65
N GLN A 145 38.27 19.65 1.83
CA GLN A 145 38.90 20.08 3.07
C GLN A 145 39.49 18.89 3.82
N SER A 146 40.72 19.03 4.33
CA SER A 146 41.35 18.04 5.22
C SER A 146 40.88 18.23 6.66
N ASP A 147 40.50 17.13 7.32
CA ASP A 147 40.10 17.11 8.75
C ASP A 147 41.26 16.60 9.65
N SER A 148 42.36 16.12 9.04
CA SER A 148 43.49 15.47 9.71
C SER A 148 44.80 16.29 9.76
N GLY A 149 44.73 17.61 9.55
CA GLY A 149 45.88 18.53 9.51
C GLY A 149 46.30 18.93 8.08
N PRO A 150 47.50 19.52 7.87
CA PRO A 150 47.94 20.08 6.59
C PRO A 150 48.28 18.98 5.57
N ILE A 151 47.23 18.42 4.99
CA ILE A 151 47.26 17.42 3.94
C ILE A 151 46.57 18.03 2.72
N ARG A 152 47.30 18.10 1.60
CA ARG A 152 46.81 18.68 0.35
C ARG A 152 45.75 17.77 -0.28
N PRO A 153 44.47 18.17 -0.33
CA PRO A 153 43.43 17.34 -0.91
C PRO A 153 43.33 17.54 -2.42
N MET A 154 43.06 16.48 -3.16
CA MET A 154 42.95 16.47 -4.61
C MET A 154 41.79 15.58 -5.07
N MET A 155 41.26 15.83 -6.27
CA MET A 155 40.25 14.96 -6.87
C MET A 155 40.40 14.80 -8.37
N THR A 156 39.83 13.70 -8.87
CA THR A 156 39.58 13.44 -10.29
C THR A 156 38.10 13.12 -10.48
N LEU A 157 37.44 13.83 -11.38
CA LEU A 157 36.07 13.53 -11.79
C LEU A 157 36.09 12.57 -12.99
N VAL A 158 35.33 11.48 -12.92
CA VAL A 158 35.30 10.44 -13.96
C VAL A 158 33.86 10.12 -14.35
N ASN A 159 33.60 10.05 -15.64
CA ASN A 159 32.30 9.63 -16.16
C ASN A 159 32.13 8.10 -16.07
N ILE A 160 30.91 7.61 -16.25
CA ILE A 160 30.59 6.17 -16.21
C ILE A 160 31.37 5.33 -17.24
N SER A 161 31.83 5.92 -18.34
CA SER A 161 32.64 5.27 -19.38
C SER A 161 34.14 5.25 -19.05
N GLY A 162 34.55 5.75 -17.88
CA GLY A 162 35.95 5.80 -17.44
C GLY A 162 36.74 7.00 -17.99
N GLY A 163 36.09 7.93 -18.69
CA GLY A 163 36.70 9.17 -19.18
C GLY A 163 36.85 10.21 -18.06
N ILE A 164 38.03 10.83 -17.99
CA ILE A 164 38.34 11.88 -17.01
C ILE A 164 37.77 13.22 -17.48
N ILE A 165 37.07 13.93 -16.60
CA ILE A 165 36.58 15.29 -16.81
C ILE A 165 37.53 16.27 -16.14
N TYR A 166 38.05 17.22 -16.92
CA TYR A 166 39.01 18.21 -16.42
C TYR A 166 38.29 19.47 -15.90
N PRO A 167 38.73 20.04 -14.78
CA PRO A 167 38.16 21.27 -14.23
C PRO A 167 38.47 22.47 -15.13
N THR A 168 37.53 23.40 -15.24
CA THR A 168 37.73 24.70 -15.90
C THR A 168 38.71 25.57 -15.10
N ALA A 169 38.65 25.52 -13.77
CA ALA A 169 39.57 26.19 -12.87
C ALA A 169 39.83 25.34 -11.62
N GLN A 170 41.03 25.43 -11.06
CA GLN A 170 41.38 24.74 -9.81
C GLN A 170 42.30 25.60 -8.94
N GLU A 171 42.04 25.63 -7.63
CA GLU A 171 42.87 26.24 -6.61
C GLU A 171 43.25 25.16 -5.60
N ILE A 172 44.54 24.87 -5.44
CA ILE A 172 45.02 23.78 -4.59
C ILE A 172 45.83 24.37 -3.44
N GLY A 173 45.30 24.27 -2.22
CA GLY A 173 45.93 24.71 -0.98
C GLY A 173 46.48 23.56 -0.14
N GLN A 174 47.10 23.88 1.00
CA GLN A 174 47.69 22.86 1.90
C GLN A 174 46.66 22.11 2.75
N GLU A 175 45.46 22.67 2.92
CA GLU A 175 44.36 22.10 3.72
C GLU A 175 43.01 22.10 2.99
N GLN A 176 42.89 22.92 1.95
CA GLN A 176 41.66 23.08 1.16
C GLN A 176 41.99 23.20 -0.32
N SER A 177 41.16 22.60 -1.17
CA SER A 177 41.24 22.70 -2.63
C SER A 177 39.87 22.92 -3.23
N VAL A 178 39.78 23.74 -4.28
CA VAL A 178 38.53 24.04 -4.99
C VAL A 178 38.68 23.70 -6.46
N TYR A 179 37.70 22.98 -7.02
CA TYR A 179 37.64 22.59 -8.42
C TYR A 179 36.34 23.09 -9.03
N THR A 180 36.42 23.86 -10.12
CA THR A 180 35.24 24.43 -10.79
C THR A 180 35.09 23.87 -12.20
N PHE A 181 33.87 23.53 -12.59
CA PHE A 181 33.49 23.07 -13.92
C PHE A 181 32.36 23.96 -14.43
N GLU A 182 32.55 24.66 -15.56
CA GLU A 182 31.50 25.51 -16.13
C GLU A 182 30.31 24.69 -16.65
N PHE A 183 30.60 23.53 -17.25
CA PHE A 183 29.60 22.64 -17.81
C PHE A 183 30.01 21.16 -17.64
N THR A 184 29.06 20.36 -17.16
CA THR A 184 29.16 18.90 -17.11
C THR A 184 27.83 18.36 -17.64
N PRO A 185 27.83 17.43 -18.62
CA PRO A 185 26.58 16.83 -19.10
C PRO A 185 25.77 16.16 -17.97
N PRO A 186 24.44 16.06 -18.10
CA PRO A 186 23.62 15.32 -17.16
C PRO A 186 24.01 13.84 -17.13
N GLY A 187 23.92 13.22 -15.95
CA GLY A 187 24.24 11.81 -15.75
C GLY A 187 24.91 11.52 -14.41
N SER A 188 25.36 10.28 -14.28
CA SER A 188 26.08 9.81 -13.10
C SER A 188 27.59 9.90 -13.31
N TYR A 189 28.31 10.34 -12.29
CA TYR A 189 29.77 10.44 -12.29
C TYR A 189 30.29 9.92 -10.97
N PHE A 190 31.55 9.49 -10.93
CA PHE A 190 32.22 9.24 -9.66
C PHE A 190 33.41 10.17 -9.49
N VAL A 191 33.58 10.64 -8.27
CA VAL A 191 34.72 11.43 -7.82
C VAL A 191 35.70 10.46 -7.17
N GLN A 192 36.94 10.50 -7.63
CA GLN A 192 38.05 9.82 -6.98
C GLN A 192 38.88 10.84 -6.21
N LEU A 193 38.96 10.66 -4.89
CA LEU A 193 39.79 11.50 -4.04
C LEU A 193 41.25 11.03 -4.06
N SER A 194 42.16 11.97 -3.81
CA SER A 194 43.59 11.76 -3.58
C SER A 194 44.13 12.82 -2.62
N ALA A 195 45.27 12.53 -1.97
CA ALA A 195 45.99 13.51 -1.17
C ALA A 195 47.47 13.14 -1.01
N ASP A 196 48.28 14.09 -0.53
CA ASP A 196 49.71 13.87 -0.24
C ASP A 196 49.93 12.78 0.84
N ASP A 197 48.97 12.62 1.77
CA ASP A 197 48.88 11.47 2.68
C ASP A 197 47.60 10.67 2.39
N PRO A 198 47.70 9.42 1.88
CA PRO A 198 46.54 8.60 1.54
C PRO A 198 45.66 8.24 2.75
N ALA A 199 46.19 8.28 3.97
CA ALA A 199 45.46 7.94 5.18
C ALA A 199 44.66 9.13 5.76
N GLY A 200 44.82 10.34 5.21
CA GLY A 200 44.11 11.53 5.67
C GLY A 200 42.62 11.49 5.36
N SER A 201 41.79 12.02 6.27
CA SER A 201 40.36 12.15 6.08
C SER A 201 40.01 13.47 5.38
N LEU A 202 39.06 13.40 4.45
CA LEU A 202 38.66 14.52 3.60
C LEU A 202 37.15 14.75 3.64
N LEU A 203 36.73 16.00 3.74
CA LEU A 203 35.35 16.42 3.48
C LEU A 203 35.27 17.02 2.08
N ALA A 204 34.47 16.42 1.21
CA ALA A 204 34.14 16.93 -0.12
C ALA A 204 32.73 17.53 -0.11
N THR A 205 32.60 18.80 -0.46
CA THR A 205 31.32 19.48 -0.64
C THR A 205 31.12 19.77 -2.12
N TYR A 206 29.96 19.39 -2.66
CA TYR A 206 29.60 19.58 -4.05
C TYR A 206 28.47 20.60 -4.18
N ASN A 207 28.76 21.71 -4.86
CA ASN A 207 27.83 22.81 -5.09
C ASN A 207 27.61 23.02 -6.59
N ALA A 208 26.44 23.55 -6.97
CA ALA A 208 26.16 23.94 -8.35
C ALA A 208 25.12 25.06 -8.42
N TRP A 209 25.12 25.80 -9.53
CA TRP A 209 24.01 26.68 -9.88
C TRP A 209 22.91 25.87 -10.56
N THR A 210 21.67 26.03 -10.13
CA THR A 210 20.54 25.26 -10.67
C THR A 210 19.23 26.03 -10.58
N TYR A 211 18.31 25.71 -11.47
CA TYR A 211 16.91 26.13 -11.42
C TYR A 211 16.02 25.13 -10.64
N LEU A 212 16.52 23.90 -10.43
CA LEU A 212 15.85 22.86 -9.65
C LEU A 212 16.39 22.88 -8.21
N THR A 213 15.59 23.37 -7.28
CA THR A 213 15.89 23.31 -5.84
C THR A 213 14.86 22.44 -5.13
N THR A 214 15.19 22.00 -3.92
CA THR A 214 14.22 21.40 -3.02
C THR A 214 14.13 22.24 -1.77
N GLU A 215 12.94 22.29 -1.21
CA GLU A 215 12.69 22.89 0.09
C GLU A 215 12.27 21.80 1.05
N ILE A 216 12.69 21.92 2.30
CA ILE A 216 12.41 20.94 3.33
C ILE A 216 11.87 21.63 4.58
N GLY A 217 11.18 20.86 5.41
CA GLY A 217 10.64 21.36 6.66
C GLY A 217 10.25 20.21 7.58
N GLY A 218 9.85 20.57 8.81
CA GLY A 218 9.30 19.60 9.73
C GLY A 218 8.13 20.18 10.52
N VAL A 219 7.13 19.34 10.74
CA VAL A 219 5.97 19.64 11.58
C VAL A 219 6.03 18.75 12.81
N ALA A 220 6.46 19.34 13.93
CA ALA A 220 6.51 18.66 15.21
C ALA A 220 5.09 18.48 15.78
N TYR A 221 4.81 17.34 16.39
CA TYR A 221 3.51 17.04 16.99
C TYR A 221 3.66 16.13 18.22
N ASN A 222 2.56 15.91 18.95
CA ASN A 222 2.59 15.24 20.27
C ASN A 222 2.32 13.72 20.24
N GLY A 223 2.29 13.11 19.05
CA GLY A 223 2.10 11.66 18.87
C GLY A 223 0.65 11.16 18.82
N TYR A 224 -0.36 12.04 18.95
CA TYR A 224 -1.78 11.66 19.05
C TYR A 224 -2.70 12.29 17.99
N GLU A 225 -2.17 13.08 17.05
CA GLU A 225 -2.97 13.80 16.05
C GLU A 225 -2.41 13.66 14.62
N ASP A 226 -3.29 13.33 13.67
CA ASP A 226 -3.01 13.34 12.23
C ASP A 226 -2.97 14.75 11.61
N THR A 227 -3.17 15.80 12.43
CA THR A 227 -3.11 17.22 12.04
C THR A 227 -1.73 17.60 11.47
N ALA A 228 -0.66 16.96 11.95
CA ALA A 228 0.70 17.23 11.49
C ALA A 228 0.91 16.89 10.01
N LYS A 229 0.27 15.81 9.52
CA LYS A 229 0.33 15.39 8.12
C LYS A 229 -0.42 16.35 7.20
N LYS A 230 -1.45 17.03 7.72
CA LYS A 230 -2.28 18.01 7.02
C LYS A 230 -1.78 19.46 7.17
N ASN A 231 -0.70 19.66 7.92
CA ASN A 231 -0.12 20.97 8.15
C ASN A 231 0.92 21.28 7.05
N ASP A 232 0.71 22.41 6.38
CA ASP A 232 1.58 22.93 5.32
C ASP A 232 2.53 24.04 5.79
N PHE A 233 2.53 24.34 7.09
CA PHE A 233 3.35 25.38 7.72
C PHE A 233 4.48 24.72 8.54
N PRO A 234 5.59 24.30 7.89
CA PRO A 234 6.72 23.72 8.60
C PRO A 234 7.46 24.76 9.46
N ASN A 235 8.25 24.26 10.41
CA ASN A 235 9.31 25.07 11.01
C ASN A 235 10.44 25.30 9.99
N PHE A 236 10.54 26.53 9.49
CA PHE A 236 11.57 26.95 8.52
C PHE A 236 12.97 27.10 9.11
N ASN A 237 13.11 27.13 10.44
CA ASN A 237 14.43 27.19 11.08
C ASN A 237 15.13 25.81 11.05
N LEU A 238 14.53 24.79 10.42
CA LEU A 238 15.05 23.42 10.30
C LEU A 238 15.56 22.89 11.64
N THR A 239 14.87 23.23 12.72
CA THR A 239 15.18 22.81 14.07
C THR A 239 14.13 21.82 14.53
N PHE A 240 14.55 20.60 14.83
CA PHE A 240 13.72 19.49 15.26
C PHE A 240 14.11 19.05 16.68
N PHE A 241 13.24 18.31 17.37
CA PHE A 241 13.45 17.98 18.78
C PHE A 241 13.60 16.49 19.01
N THR A 242 14.54 16.10 19.88
CA THR A 242 14.89 14.68 20.16
C THR A 242 13.76 13.86 20.79
N ASN A 243 12.79 14.51 21.45
CA ASN A 243 11.68 13.85 22.14
C ASN A 243 10.31 14.18 21.54
N THR A 244 10.26 14.67 20.31
CA THR A 244 9.01 15.09 19.67
C THR A 244 8.92 14.47 18.28
N PRO A 245 7.89 13.64 17.99
CA PRO A 245 7.69 13.14 16.64
C PRO A 245 7.49 14.31 15.69
N THR A 246 8.17 14.26 14.56
CA THR A 246 8.14 15.30 13.53
C THR A 246 7.79 14.65 12.21
N VAL A 247 6.84 15.23 11.48
CA VAL A 247 6.61 14.87 10.08
C VAL A 247 7.57 15.67 9.24
N PHE A 248 8.51 15.00 8.57
CA PHE A 248 9.38 15.65 7.59
C PHE A 248 8.59 15.91 6.30
N ILE A 249 8.71 17.10 5.75
CA ILE A 249 8.01 17.51 4.54
C ILE A 249 8.99 18.11 3.54
N ALA A 250 8.67 17.96 2.26
CA ALA A 250 9.50 18.45 1.18
C ALA A 250 8.67 18.98 0.00
N ALA A 251 9.27 19.93 -0.72
CA ALA A 251 8.79 20.46 -1.98
C ALA A 251 9.94 20.51 -2.98
N SER A 252 9.61 20.53 -4.26
CA SER A 252 10.55 20.85 -5.33
C SER A 252 10.13 22.16 -5.98
N VAL A 253 11.12 22.98 -6.34
CA VAL A 253 10.93 24.22 -7.10
C VAL A 253 11.70 24.05 -8.41
N GLY A 254 11.02 24.29 -9.54
CA GLY A 254 11.62 24.11 -10.87
C GLY A 254 11.71 22.65 -11.36
N LEU A 255 10.99 21.72 -10.73
CA LEU A 255 10.87 20.33 -11.21
C LEU A 255 9.69 20.19 -12.17
N GLU A 256 9.97 19.84 -13.42
CA GLU A 256 8.94 19.57 -14.42
C GLU A 256 8.38 18.14 -14.28
N PHE A 257 7.06 17.98 -14.46
CA PHE A 257 6.41 16.68 -14.50
C PHE A 257 6.77 15.94 -15.81
N PRO A 258 7.09 14.62 -15.80
CA PRO A 258 6.82 13.62 -14.75
C PRO A 258 7.89 13.47 -13.65
N GLY A 259 8.79 14.42 -13.44
CA GLY A 259 9.78 14.37 -12.36
C GLY A 259 9.15 14.34 -10.96
N SER A 260 9.79 13.63 -10.01
CA SER A 260 9.31 13.53 -8.63
C SER A 260 10.42 13.36 -7.59
N LEU A 261 10.09 13.67 -6.33
CA LEU A 261 10.93 13.32 -5.18
C LEU A 261 10.63 11.88 -4.75
N ALA A 262 11.68 11.06 -4.60
CA ALA A 262 11.55 9.64 -4.32
C ALA A 262 11.83 9.32 -2.85
N THR A 263 12.97 9.79 -2.33
CA THR A 263 13.43 9.45 -0.97
C THR A 263 14.10 10.65 -0.28
N ALA A 264 14.00 10.67 1.04
CA ALA A 264 14.75 11.55 1.92
C ALA A 264 15.66 10.69 2.79
N SER A 265 16.95 10.98 2.81
CA SER A 265 17.92 10.27 3.62
C SER A 265 18.46 11.16 4.72
N PHE A 266 18.42 10.70 5.96
CA PHE A 266 18.86 11.49 7.11
C PHE A 266 20.22 11.00 7.61
N PHE A 267 21.12 11.94 7.92
CA PHE A 267 22.47 11.69 8.41
C PHE A 267 22.82 12.71 9.50
N GLY A 268 23.64 12.35 10.48
CA GLY A 268 24.28 13.35 11.32
C GLY A 268 25.42 12.78 12.15
N GLY A 269 26.40 13.66 12.40
CA GLY A 269 27.67 13.36 13.04
C GLY A 269 28.44 12.20 12.40
N GLN A 270 29.40 12.48 11.51
CA GLN A 270 30.45 11.57 10.98
C GLN A 270 30.09 10.11 10.56
N ALA A 271 28.83 9.67 10.50
CA ALA A 271 28.41 8.42 9.85
C ALA A 271 28.08 8.62 8.36
N ALA A 272 28.65 7.74 7.55
CA ALA A 272 28.51 7.67 6.10
C ALA A 272 27.43 6.68 5.61
N SER A 273 26.38 6.39 6.38
CA SER A 273 25.28 5.52 5.88
C SER A 273 23.89 6.19 6.02
N PRO A 274 23.19 6.44 4.89
CA PRO A 274 21.88 7.06 4.88
C PRO A 274 20.79 6.14 5.46
N HIS A 275 19.95 6.64 6.36
CA HIS A 275 18.62 6.07 6.56
C HIS A 275 17.70 6.62 5.47
N ASN A 276 17.48 5.87 4.39
CA ASN A 276 16.57 6.25 3.30
C ASN A 276 15.11 6.08 3.74
N VAL A 277 14.35 7.16 3.77
CA VAL A 277 12.90 7.17 4.01
C VAL A 277 12.20 7.52 2.71
N LYS A 278 11.17 6.74 2.38
CA LYS A 278 10.32 7.02 1.22
C LYS A 278 9.52 8.30 1.45
N LEU A 279 9.46 9.16 0.43
CA LEU A 279 8.54 10.30 0.41
C LEU A 279 7.17 9.86 -0.13
N LEU A 280 6.10 10.22 0.57
CA LEU A 280 4.70 10.02 0.23
C LEU A 280 4.07 11.34 -0.20
N LEU A 281 2.90 11.28 -0.86
CA LEU A 281 2.23 12.47 -1.42
C LEU A 281 1.13 13.03 -0.51
N ARG A 282 0.94 14.34 -0.59
CA ARG A 282 -0.15 15.11 0.02
C ARG A 282 -0.74 16.06 -1.02
N TYR A 283 -2.05 16.29 -0.97
CA TYR A 283 -2.78 17.13 -1.92
C TYR A 283 -3.15 18.48 -1.33
N GLY A 284 -3.31 19.52 -2.17
CA GLY A 284 -3.65 20.87 -1.71
C GLY A 284 -2.58 21.54 -0.82
N CYS A 285 -1.39 20.95 -0.76
CA CYS A 285 -0.23 21.42 -0.01
C CYS A 285 0.79 22.08 -0.95
N HIS A 286 1.46 23.11 -0.45
CA HIS A 286 2.65 23.72 -1.04
C HIS A 286 3.88 22.83 -0.86
N TYR A 287 3.92 22.03 0.22
CA TYR A 287 4.88 20.93 0.42
C TYR A 287 4.22 19.57 0.12
N PRO A 288 4.20 19.12 -1.15
CA PRO A 288 3.42 17.95 -1.55
C PRO A 288 4.03 16.63 -1.09
N TYR A 289 5.28 16.60 -0.61
CA TYR A 289 5.94 15.38 -0.17
C TYR A 289 6.08 15.33 1.35
N TYR A 290 5.92 14.16 1.95
CA TYR A 290 6.15 13.95 3.39
C TYR A 290 6.67 12.54 3.71
N THR A 291 7.25 12.36 4.89
CA THR A 291 7.58 11.05 5.44
C THR A 291 6.59 10.63 6.53
N GLY A 292 6.65 9.36 6.95
CA GLY A 292 6.12 8.98 8.25
C GLY A 292 6.88 9.65 9.41
N ASP A 293 6.62 9.21 10.64
CA ASP A 293 7.20 9.83 11.83
C ASP A 293 8.74 9.78 11.81
N PHE A 294 9.33 10.97 11.94
CA PHE A 294 10.76 11.18 12.06
C PHE A 294 11.09 11.66 13.48
N TYR A 295 12.13 11.07 14.07
CA TYR A 295 12.65 11.44 15.39
C TYR A 295 14.12 11.83 15.26
N CYS A 296 14.50 12.94 15.91
CA CYS A 296 15.90 13.28 16.07
C CYS A 296 16.58 12.24 16.98
N PRO A 297 17.62 11.54 16.52
CA PRO A 297 18.26 10.49 17.30
C PRO A 297 19.08 11.04 18.48
N SER A 298 19.64 12.25 18.34
CA SER A 298 20.38 12.96 19.38
C SER A 298 20.42 14.46 19.07
N GLU A 299 20.85 15.27 20.04
CA GLU A 299 21.17 16.68 19.76
C GLU A 299 22.36 16.80 18.81
N GLY A 300 22.37 17.85 18.00
CA GLY A 300 23.47 18.17 17.10
C GLY A 300 23.03 18.59 15.71
N TYR A 301 24.01 18.82 14.83
CA TYR A 301 23.77 19.15 13.42
C TYR A 301 23.69 17.89 12.56
N PHE A 302 22.69 17.86 11.71
CA PHE A 302 22.35 16.76 10.83
C PHE A 302 22.13 17.29 9.40
N PHE A 303 22.03 16.37 8.46
CA PHE A 303 21.77 16.63 7.06
C PHE A 303 20.67 15.71 6.54
N ALA A 304 19.80 16.25 5.69
CA ALA A 304 18.80 15.53 4.94
C ALA A 304 19.17 15.59 3.45
N ARG A 305 19.35 14.43 2.81
CA ARG A 305 19.60 14.28 1.38
C ARG A 305 18.31 13.88 0.70
N ILE A 306 17.79 14.73 -0.17
CA ILE A 306 16.63 14.43 -1.01
C ILE A 306 17.12 13.85 -2.33
N ARG A 307 16.54 12.71 -2.72
CA ARG A 307 16.75 12.07 -4.01
C ARG A 307 15.46 12.08 -4.80
N GLY A 308 15.57 12.41 -6.07
CA GLY A 308 14.46 12.41 -7.01
C GLY A 308 14.92 12.08 -8.42
N TYR A 309 14.00 12.18 -9.36
CA TYR A 309 14.30 12.12 -10.78
C TYR A 309 13.68 13.31 -11.50
N ASP A 310 14.40 13.85 -12.48
CA ASP A 310 13.90 14.92 -13.33
C ASP A 310 12.94 14.37 -14.41
N PHE A 311 12.43 15.27 -15.26
CA PHE A 311 11.44 14.91 -16.28
C PHE A 311 11.98 13.94 -17.35
N GLU A 312 13.30 13.87 -17.54
CA GLU A 312 13.96 12.90 -18.45
C GLU A 312 14.38 11.61 -17.71
N GLY A 313 14.10 11.51 -16.40
CA GLY A 313 14.41 10.34 -15.59
C GLY A 313 15.83 10.32 -15.01
N HIS A 314 16.63 11.37 -15.19
CA HIS A 314 17.94 11.47 -14.57
C HIS A 314 17.78 11.62 -13.06
N THR A 315 18.61 10.91 -12.30
CA THR A 315 18.59 11.02 -10.84
C THR A 315 19.20 12.35 -10.42
N PHE A 316 18.58 13.06 -9.49
CA PHE A 316 19.16 14.24 -8.87
C PHE A 316 19.20 14.11 -7.35
N VAL A 317 20.11 14.86 -6.74
CA VAL A 317 20.31 14.91 -5.29
C VAL A 317 20.35 16.36 -4.81
N ARG A 318 19.73 16.63 -3.66
CA ARG A 318 19.79 17.92 -2.97
C ARG A 318 19.99 17.70 -1.49
N SER A 319 20.98 18.34 -0.88
CA SER A 319 21.32 18.13 0.53
C SER A 319 21.08 19.39 1.36
N HIS A 320 20.44 19.21 2.51
CA HIS A 320 20.03 20.28 3.43
C HIS A 320 20.56 20.02 4.83
N GLY A 321 21.03 21.04 5.53
CA GLY A 321 21.38 20.95 6.95
C GLY A 321 20.17 21.20 7.85
N TYR A 322 20.05 20.46 8.95
CA TYR A 322 19.06 20.69 9.99
C TYR A 322 19.66 20.49 11.38
N LEU A 323 19.07 21.10 12.40
CA LEU A 323 19.53 21.06 13.78
C LEU A 323 18.57 20.22 14.64
N CYS A 324 19.09 19.35 15.49
CA CYS A 324 18.34 18.67 16.51
C CYS A 324 18.66 19.26 17.89
N GLU A 325 17.64 19.67 18.65
CA GLU A 325 17.75 20.22 20.00
C GLU A 325 16.94 19.40 21.02
N ILE A 326 17.22 19.57 22.33
CA ILE A 326 16.32 19.10 23.39
C ILE A 326 15.08 19.98 23.42
N GLY A 327 13.89 19.37 23.38
CA GLY A 327 12.65 20.08 23.72
C GLY A 327 12.69 20.54 25.19
N LEU A 328 12.80 21.85 25.42
CA LEU A 328 12.82 22.41 26.78
C LEU A 328 11.45 22.23 27.46
N PRO A 329 11.38 21.76 28.72
CA PRO A 329 10.29 22.11 29.62
C PRO A 329 10.35 23.61 29.97
N PRO A 330 9.25 24.24 30.44
CA PRO A 330 9.23 25.66 30.79
C PRO A 330 10.32 26.03 31.80
N THR A 331 10.94 27.18 31.58
CA THR A 331 12.14 27.73 32.23
C THR A 331 12.06 27.87 33.75
N THR A 332 13.18 27.56 34.44
CA THR A 332 13.88 28.47 35.39
C THR A 332 15.28 27.92 35.76
N THR A 333 16.33 28.74 35.60
CA THR A 333 17.70 28.60 36.18
C THR A 333 17.70 28.88 37.70
N PRO A 334 18.76 28.63 38.53
CA PRO A 334 20.21 28.60 38.20
C PRO A 334 21.15 27.61 38.97
N ALA A 335 22.42 27.64 38.52
CA ALA A 335 23.69 27.54 39.27
C ALA A 335 24.39 26.17 39.53
N ASN A 336 25.33 25.88 38.63
CA ASN A 336 26.79 25.67 38.82
C ASN A 336 27.30 24.80 39.99
N THR A 337 28.05 23.73 39.67
CA THR A 337 29.31 23.36 40.36
C THR A 337 30.10 22.29 39.56
N GLN A 338 31.37 22.58 39.33
CA GLN A 338 32.48 21.69 38.93
C GLN A 338 33.54 21.78 40.07
N PRO A 339 34.60 20.94 40.23
CA PRO A 339 35.11 19.70 39.57
C PRO A 339 35.27 18.54 40.60
N THR A 340 35.73 17.29 40.35
CA THR A 340 37.03 16.81 39.79
C THR A 340 37.01 15.27 39.71
N THR A 341 37.39 14.65 38.58
CA THR A 341 38.36 13.52 38.49
C THR A 341 38.66 13.18 37.02
N PRO A 342 39.87 12.71 36.65
CA PRO A 342 40.28 12.51 35.25
C PRO A 342 39.63 11.26 34.62
N PRO A 343 39.18 11.28 33.35
CA PRO A 343 38.56 10.11 32.72
C PRO A 343 39.61 9.10 32.28
N GLY A 344 39.46 7.85 32.72
CA GLY A 344 40.12 6.71 32.10
C GLY A 344 39.49 6.40 30.73
N ASN A 345 40.33 5.92 29.81
CA ASN A 345 39.95 5.60 28.42
C ASN A 345 38.67 4.74 28.34
N VAL A 346 37.66 5.27 27.65
CA VAL A 346 36.43 4.54 27.32
C VAL A 346 36.65 3.61 26.12
N THR A 347 36.29 2.33 26.27
CA THR A 347 36.34 1.33 25.19
C THR A 347 34.95 1.17 24.56
N CYS A 348 34.85 1.34 23.26
CA CYS A 348 33.60 1.23 22.49
C CYS A 348 33.46 -0.14 21.82
N PHE A 349 32.27 -0.72 21.85
CA PHE A 349 31.97 -2.02 21.25
C PHE A 349 31.33 -1.89 19.86
N ASN A 350 31.30 -2.97 19.08
CA ASN A 350 30.55 -3.09 17.80
C ASN A 350 30.85 -1.99 16.76
N GLY A 351 32.11 -1.57 16.66
CA GLY A 351 32.52 -0.52 15.72
C GLY A 351 32.18 0.91 16.17
N GLY A 352 31.81 1.09 17.45
CA GLY A 352 31.59 2.40 18.02
C GLY A 352 32.88 3.22 18.15
N ILE A 353 32.77 4.54 18.02
CA ILE A 353 33.89 5.49 18.02
C ILE A 353 33.86 6.29 19.32
N PRO A 354 34.96 6.39 20.08
CA PRO A 354 34.98 7.19 21.29
C PRO A 354 34.90 8.69 20.95
N ILE A 355 33.96 9.40 21.57
CA ILE A 355 33.77 10.84 21.44
C ILE A 355 33.89 11.50 22.82
N THR A 356 34.49 12.70 22.85
CA THR A 356 34.64 13.47 24.09
C THR A 356 33.69 14.65 24.04
N GLY A 357 32.74 14.69 24.97
CA GLY A 357 31.77 15.80 25.07
C GLY A 357 32.42 17.08 25.61
N SER A 358 31.73 18.21 25.42
CA SER A 358 32.16 19.57 25.80
C SER A 358 32.53 19.73 27.29
N ASN A 359 32.06 18.81 28.14
CA ASN A 359 32.31 18.78 29.58
C ASN A 359 33.47 17.83 29.98
N GLY A 360 34.20 17.28 29.01
CA GLY A 360 35.33 16.36 29.23
C GLY A 360 34.93 14.90 29.52
N GLY A 361 33.64 14.54 29.45
CA GLY A 361 33.17 13.17 29.56
C GLY A 361 33.37 12.40 28.25
N GLN A 362 33.97 11.20 28.31
CA GLN A 362 34.11 10.31 27.15
C GLN A 362 32.88 9.39 27.03
N THR A 363 32.29 9.33 25.84
CA THR A 363 31.14 8.45 25.49
C THR A 363 31.43 7.76 24.15
N CYS A 364 30.66 6.75 23.76
CA CYS A 364 30.82 6.08 22.47
C CYS A 364 29.73 6.49 21.48
N TYR A 365 30.15 6.87 20.28
CA TYR A 365 29.33 7.03 19.09
C TYR A 365 29.07 5.66 18.46
N CYS A 366 27.82 5.29 18.23
CA CYS A 366 27.46 3.92 17.81
C CYS A 366 27.16 3.82 16.31
N ASN A 367 27.56 2.71 15.69
CA ASN A 367 27.16 2.38 14.32
C ASN A 367 25.62 2.22 14.25
N ALA A 368 25.01 2.44 13.07
CA ALA A 368 23.57 2.64 12.82
C ALA A 368 22.60 1.57 13.37
N LEU A 369 23.12 0.43 13.82
CA LEU A 369 22.34 -0.67 14.37
C LEU A 369 22.62 -0.94 15.86
N TYR A 370 23.38 -0.10 16.55
CA TYR A 370 23.69 -0.24 17.98
C TYR A 370 23.49 1.08 18.73
N THR A 371 23.20 1.01 20.03
CA THR A 371 22.90 2.13 20.91
C THR A 371 23.54 1.92 22.30
N GLY A 372 23.38 2.92 23.18
CA GLY A 372 23.89 2.94 24.55
C GLY A 372 25.29 3.56 24.68
N ASN A 373 25.68 3.93 25.90
CA ASN A 373 26.89 4.72 26.20
C ASN A 373 28.22 4.10 25.73
N TYR A 374 28.22 2.78 25.44
CA TYR A 374 29.37 2.02 24.97
C TYR A 374 29.08 1.20 23.69
N CYS A 375 27.94 1.42 23.04
CA CYS A 375 27.52 0.70 21.82
C CYS A 375 27.37 -0.82 22.01
N GLY A 376 27.04 -1.23 23.23
CA GLY A 376 26.84 -2.63 23.59
C GLY A 376 25.42 -3.15 23.31
N THR A 377 24.45 -2.28 23.06
CA THR A 377 23.04 -2.66 22.91
C THR A 377 22.65 -2.62 21.42
N PRO A 378 22.19 -3.72 20.82
CA PRO A 378 21.69 -3.70 19.44
C PRO A 378 20.34 -2.97 19.38
N LEU A 379 20.12 -2.21 18.30
CA LEU A 379 18.83 -1.63 17.95
C LEU A 379 18.04 -2.66 17.13
N CYS A 380 16.82 -2.96 17.54
CA CYS A 380 16.02 -4.03 16.96
C CYS A 380 14.85 -3.46 16.15
N MET A 381 14.74 -3.90 14.90
CA MET A 381 13.72 -3.47 13.95
C MET A 381 12.48 -4.37 14.02
N ASN A 382 11.39 -3.93 13.39
CA ASN A 382 10.19 -4.74 13.18
C ASN A 382 9.62 -5.42 14.44
N GLY A 383 9.71 -4.74 15.60
CA GLY A 383 9.24 -5.27 16.88
C GLY A 383 10.20 -6.24 17.58
N GLY A 384 11.45 -6.36 17.12
CA GLY A 384 12.48 -7.14 17.79
C GLY A 384 12.85 -6.61 19.17
N VAL A 385 13.31 -7.50 20.05
CA VAL A 385 13.69 -7.16 21.43
C VAL A 385 15.20 -7.40 21.62
N PRO A 386 15.95 -6.42 22.15
CA PRO A 386 17.39 -6.57 22.32
C PRO A 386 17.71 -7.59 23.42
N ARG A 387 18.62 -8.54 23.12
CA ARG A 387 19.16 -9.48 24.10
C ARG A 387 20.67 -9.62 23.94
N SER A 388 21.41 -9.01 24.86
CA SER A 388 22.89 -8.97 24.82
C SER A 388 23.37 -8.29 23.53
N SER A 389 24.03 -9.01 22.61
CA SER A 389 24.61 -8.50 21.36
C SER A 389 23.79 -8.79 20.09
N LEU A 390 22.58 -9.35 20.21
CA LEU A 390 21.69 -9.66 19.08
C LEU A 390 20.25 -9.26 19.41
N CYS A 391 19.43 -9.04 18.39
CA CYS A 391 17.99 -8.90 18.53
C CYS A 391 17.29 -10.25 18.48
N ILE A 392 16.32 -10.47 19.38
CA ILE A 392 15.33 -11.53 19.24
C ILE A 392 14.26 -11.01 18.31
N CYS A 393 14.09 -11.66 17.17
CA CYS A 393 13.14 -11.24 16.15
C CYS A 393 11.77 -11.90 16.37
N PRO A 394 10.68 -11.14 16.18
CA PRO A 394 9.37 -11.74 16.09
C PRO A 394 9.28 -12.59 14.81
N ASP A 395 8.28 -13.47 14.77
CA ASP A 395 8.06 -14.34 13.63
C ASP A 395 7.92 -13.53 12.32
N GLY A 396 8.55 -14.04 11.26
CA GLY A 396 8.60 -13.37 9.95
C GLY A 396 9.72 -12.33 9.79
N PHE A 397 10.61 -12.19 10.77
CA PHE A 397 11.77 -11.30 10.67
C PHE A 397 13.07 -11.99 11.10
N SER A 398 14.18 -11.61 10.48
CA SER A 398 15.51 -12.19 10.74
C SER A 398 16.65 -11.17 10.57
N GLY A 399 17.87 -11.63 10.76
CA GLY A 399 19.07 -10.80 10.80
C GLY A 399 19.42 -10.39 12.23
N SER A 400 20.64 -9.89 12.42
CA SER A 400 21.15 -9.52 13.75
C SER A 400 20.36 -8.39 14.43
N HIS A 401 19.57 -7.66 13.66
CA HIS A 401 18.73 -6.55 14.08
C HIS A 401 17.26 -6.70 13.65
N CYS A 402 16.84 -7.89 13.21
CA CYS A 402 15.47 -8.14 12.71
C CYS A 402 15.10 -7.30 11.48
N GLN A 403 16.11 -6.88 10.72
CA GLN A 403 15.97 -6.01 9.56
C GLN A 403 15.47 -6.73 8.31
N ASN A 404 15.65 -8.06 8.24
CA ASN A 404 15.28 -8.83 7.07
C ASN A 404 13.86 -9.38 7.27
N VAL A 405 12.99 -9.16 6.29
CA VAL A 405 11.72 -9.90 6.22
C VAL A 405 12.03 -11.35 5.82
N GLN A 406 11.37 -12.29 6.48
CA GLN A 406 11.35 -13.69 6.13
C GLN A 406 9.89 -14.11 5.98
N CYS A 407 9.59 -14.81 4.89
CA CYS A 407 8.25 -15.34 4.75
C CYS A 407 8.08 -16.57 5.64
N THR A 408 6.95 -16.66 6.34
CA THR A 408 6.66 -17.79 7.26
C THR A 408 6.21 -19.04 6.52
N ASP A 409 5.65 -18.86 5.33
CA ASP A 409 5.13 -19.90 4.45
C ASP A 409 5.65 -19.65 3.03
N ASP A 410 6.00 -20.72 2.32
CA ASP A 410 6.28 -20.64 0.89
C ASP A 410 4.99 -20.37 0.11
N ALA A 411 5.10 -19.72 -1.05
CA ALA A 411 3.96 -19.41 -1.93
C ALA A 411 3.11 -20.61 -2.41
N GLY A 412 3.52 -21.84 -2.06
CA GLY A 412 2.83 -23.08 -2.42
C GLY A 412 2.85 -23.40 -3.92
N SER A 413 3.52 -22.58 -4.73
CA SER A 413 3.66 -22.73 -6.18
C SER A 413 5.07 -22.35 -6.63
N GLY A 414 5.74 -23.22 -7.36
CA GLY A 414 6.98 -22.85 -8.06
C GLY A 414 6.69 -21.88 -9.21
N PHE A 415 7.67 -21.04 -9.53
CA PHE A 415 7.66 -20.24 -10.75
C PHE A 415 7.94 -21.17 -11.94
N LEU A 416 6.89 -21.75 -12.53
CA LEU A 416 7.02 -22.49 -13.80
C LEU A 416 7.11 -21.47 -14.93
N VAL A 417 8.28 -20.87 -15.06
CA VAL A 417 8.65 -19.96 -16.16
C VAL A 417 9.51 -20.76 -17.13
N GLY A 418 8.99 -21.05 -18.31
CA GLY A 418 9.66 -21.88 -19.32
C GLY A 418 8.74 -22.93 -19.95
N SER A 419 8.79 -23.02 -21.28
CA SER A 419 7.95 -23.88 -22.13
C SER A 419 6.44 -23.61 -22.03
N PRO A 420 5.95 -22.44 -22.48
CA PRO A 420 4.52 -22.18 -22.60
C PRO A 420 3.81 -23.20 -23.50
N VAL A 421 2.54 -23.47 -23.19
CA VAL A 421 1.70 -24.37 -23.99
C VAL A 421 0.83 -23.52 -24.91
N LEU A 422 1.07 -23.63 -26.23
CA LEU A 422 0.23 -22.96 -27.21
C LEU A 422 -1.12 -23.71 -27.33
N THR A 423 -2.19 -23.08 -26.85
CA THR A 423 -3.51 -23.72 -26.77
C THR A 423 -4.52 -23.08 -27.72
N PHE A 424 -5.17 -23.90 -28.55
CA PHE A 424 -6.27 -23.49 -29.42
C PHE A 424 -7.58 -24.15 -29.01
N ILE A 425 -8.64 -23.36 -28.95
CA ILE A 425 -10.01 -23.79 -28.64
C ILE A 425 -10.87 -23.36 -29.83
N VAL A 426 -11.25 -24.31 -30.68
CA VAL A 426 -11.80 -24.01 -32.01
C VAL A 426 -13.17 -24.66 -32.20
N ARG A 427 -14.15 -23.85 -32.62
CA ARG A 427 -15.47 -24.37 -32.96
C ARG A 427 -15.43 -25.16 -34.25
N THR A 428 -15.93 -26.40 -34.24
CA THR A 428 -15.85 -27.33 -35.38
C THR A 428 -17.19 -27.56 -36.06
N ARG A 429 -17.46 -26.81 -37.12
CA ARG A 429 -18.58 -27.04 -38.03
C ARG A 429 -18.19 -26.65 -39.46
N LYS A 430 -19.00 -27.03 -40.44
CA LYS A 430 -18.70 -26.88 -41.87
C LYS A 430 -18.41 -25.42 -42.28
N SER A 431 -19.09 -24.43 -41.68
CA SER A 431 -18.82 -23.01 -41.97
C SER A 431 -17.44 -22.54 -41.50
N MET A 432 -16.86 -23.20 -40.48
CA MET A 432 -15.55 -22.87 -39.92
C MET A 432 -14.39 -23.60 -40.61
N ALA A 433 -14.65 -24.48 -41.59
CA ALA A 433 -13.62 -25.30 -42.23
C ALA A 433 -12.45 -24.47 -42.80
N SER A 434 -12.74 -23.37 -43.49
CA SER A 434 -11.70 -22.47 -44.03
C SER A 434 -10.90 -21.75 -42.94
N ILE A 435 -11.55 -21.44 -41.81
CA ILE A 435 -10.89 -20.81 -40.65
C ILE A 435 -9.99 -21.83 -39.94
N ILE A 436 -10.43 -23.07 -39.78
CA ILE A 436 -9.63 -24.14 -39.16
C ILE A 436 -8.36 -24.39 -39.98
N THR A 437 -8.45 -24.38 -41.32
CA THR A 437 -7.25 -24.46 -42.19
C THR A 437 -6.33 -23.25 -42.03
N GLN A 438 -6.87 -22.06 -41.81
CA GLN A 438 -6.07 -20.87 -41.53
C GLN A 438 -5.39 -20.94 -40.16
N VAL A 439 -6.06 -21.48 -39.14
CA VAL A 439 -5.47 -21.76 -37.82
C VAL A 439 -4.32 -22.74 -37.96
N SER A 440 -4.48 -23.83 -38.72
CA SER A 440 -3.37 -24.77 -38.96
C SER A 440 -2.17 -24.13 -39.65
N ASN A 441 -2.42 -23.24 -40.61
CA ASN A 441 -1.34 -22.53 -41.31
C ASN A 441 -0.58 -21.58 -40.37
N ALA A 442 -1.29 -20.83 -39.52
CA ALA A 442 -0.66 -19.96 -38.53
C ALA A 442 0.21 -20.74 -37.53
N VAL A 443 -0.27 -21.91 -37.07
CA VAL A 443 0.48 -22.81 -36.18
C VAL A 443 1.74 -23.34 -36.87
N GLN A 444 1.66 -23.76 -38.13
CA GLN A 444 2.83 -24.18 -38.91
C GLN A 444 3.85 -23.03 -39.06
N GLN A 445 3.39 -21.82 -39.37
CA GLN A 445 4.27 -20.66 -39.55
C GLN A 445 5.01 -20.30 -38.27
N ILE A 446 4.30 -20.11 -37.15
CA ILE A 446 4.94 -19.70 -35.89
C ILE A 446 5.90 -20.78 -35.35
N THR A 447 5.56 -22.06 -35.53
CA THR A 447 6.43 -23.16 -35.07
C THR A 447 7.67 -23.30 -35.95
N SER A 448 7.57 -23.01 -37.25
CA SER A 448 8.75 -22.95 -38.13
C SER A 448 9.66 -21.76 -37.82
N GLU A 449 9.10 -20.62 -37.44
CA GLU A 449 9.86 -19.42 -37.08
C GLU A 449 10.62 -19.61 -35.76
N LEU A 450 10.01 -20.33 -34.80
CA LEU A 450 10.57 -20.59 -33.47
C LEU A 450 11.39 -21.89 -33.40
N GLU A 451 11.73 -22.51 -34.54
CA GLU A 451 12.52 -23.75 -34.58
C GLU A 451 13.95 -23.57 -34.00
N TYR A 452 14.44 -22.32 -33.90
CA TYR A 452 15.74 -22.03 -33.28
C TYR A 452 15.74 -22.18 -31.73
N ASP A 453 14.57 -22.17 -31.08
CA ASP A 453 14.39 -22.42 -29.64
C ASP A 453 13.36 -23.55 -29.38
N PRO A 454 13.69 -24.82 -29.75
CA PRO A 454 12.75 -25.94 -29.63
C PRO A 454 12.16 -26.17 -28.22
N PRO A 455 12.89 -25.95 -27.11
CA PRO A 455 12.32 -26.09 -25.77
C PRO A 455 11.16 -25.12 -25.48
N TYR A 456 11.13 -23.94 -26.12
CA TYR A 456 10.11 -22.93 -25.88
C TYR A 456 8.73 -23.34 -26.40
N VAL A 457 8.65 -24.01 -27.56
CA VAL A 457 7.38 -24.42 -28.21
C VAL A 457 7.30 -25.94 -28.36
N SER A 458 7.25 -26.64 -27.22
CA SER A 458 7.34 -28.11 -27.18
C SER A 458 6.02 -28.83 -26.88
N LYS A 459 4.96 -28.10 -26.53
CA LYS A 459 3.65 -28.65 -26.14
C LYS A 459 2.52 -27.82 -26.71
N PHE A 460 1.46 -28.49 -27.13
CA PHE A 460 0.32 -27.87 -27.79
C PHE A 460 -1.00 -28.42 -27.24
N GLY A 461 -1.93 -27.53 -26.91
CA GLY A 461 -3.28 -27.89 -26.50
C GLY A 461 -4.28 -27.65 -27.63
N LEU A 462 -5.18 -28.60 -27.88
CA LEU A 462 -6.29 -28.40 -28.82
C LEU A 462 -7.59 -28.87 -28.19
N ILE A 463 -8.57 -27.97 -28.20
CA ILE A 463 -9.95 -28.29 -27.90
C ILE A 463 -10.80 -28.00 -29.13
N LEU A 464 -11.56 -28.99 -29.54
CA LEU A 464 -12.54 -28.88 -30.60
C LEU A 464 -13.92 -29.01 -29.97
N PHE A 465 -14.83 -28.09 -30.31
CA PHE A 465 -16.19 -28.10 -29.74
C PHE A 465 -17.24 -27.73 -30.78
N ASN A 466 -18.45 -28.28 -30.63
CA ASN A 466 -19.65 -27.86 -31.36
C ASN A 466 -20.89 -28.41 -30.66
N ASN A 467 -21.95 -27.60 -30.52
CA ASN A 467 -23.23 -28.03 -29.93
C ASN A 467 -23.06 -28.75 -28.60
N ASN A 468 -22.32 -28.13 -27.68
CA ASN A 468 -22.16 -28.61 -26.31
C ASN A 468 -21.39 -29.94 -26.18
N ASN A 469 -20.83 -30.45 -27.28
CA ASN A 469 -19.88 -31.56 -27.26
C ASN A 469 -18.48 -31.02 -27.51
N LEU A 470 -17.48 -31.56 -26.80
CA LEU A 470 -16.09 -31.15 -26.94
C LEU A 470 -15.16 -32.35 -26.91
N THR A 471 -13.96 -32.15 -27.47
CA THR A 471 -12.83 -33.07 -27.37
C THR A 471 -11.59 -32.27 -27.00
N ALA A 472 -10.82 -32.75 -26.03
CA ALA A 472 -9.60 -32.11 -25.57
C ALA A 472 -8.42 -33.07 -25.76
N ASN A 473 -7.38 -32.61 -26.46
CA ASN A 473 -6.16 -33.39 -26.72
C ASN A 473 -4.92 -32.51 -26.56
N MET A 474 -3.88 -33.08 -25.95
CA MET A 474 -2.56 -32.47 -25.87
C MET A 474 -1.63 -33.17 -26.87
N TYR A 475 -0.84 -32.37 -27.58
CA TYR A 475 0.15 -32.82 -28.56
C TYR A 475 1.55 -32.37 -28.16
N TYR A 476 2.54 -33.15 -28.57
CA TYR A 476 3.96 -32.89 -28.30
C TYR A 476 4.73 -32.48 -29.55
N THR A 477 4.05 -32.40 -30.70
CA THR A 477 4.59 -31.84 -31.94
C THR A 477 3.55 -30.97 -32.62
N ALA A 478 4.00 -29.92 -33.29
CA ALA A 478 3.14 -29.05 -34.09
C ALA A 478 2.46 -29.83 -35.22
N SER A 479 3.18 -30.78 -35.83
CA SER A 479 2.67 -31.62 -36.92
C SER A 479 1.44 -32.43 -36.51
N ASP A 480 1.43 -33.01 -35.30
CA ASP A 480 0.30 -33.83 -34.84
C ASP A 480 -0.94 -32.97 -34.58
N MET A 481 -0.78 -31.80 -33.94
CA MET A 481 -1.86 -30.84 -33.76
C MET A 481 -2.41 -30.34 -35.10
N VAL A 482 -1.53 -30.03 -36.06
CA VAL A 482 -1.93 -29.61 -37.40
C VAL A 482 -2.65 -30.74 -38.14
N GLY A 483 -2.23 -32.00 -37.97
CA GLY A 483 -2.95 -33.17 -38.46
C GLY A 483 -4.39 -33.23 -37.92
N ALA A 484 -4.56 -32.98 -36.62
CA ALA A 484 -5.87 -32.94 -35.97
C ALA A 484 -6.75 -31.77 -36.46
N LEU A 485 -6.19 -30.57 -36.61
CA LEU A 485 -6.89 -29.42 -37.18
C LEU A 485 -7.32 -29.68 -38.63
N ASN A 486 -6.45 -30.26 -39.46
CA ASN A 486 -6.78 -30.60 -40.83
C ASN A 486 -7.90 -31.66 -40.91
N ALA A 487 -7.92 -32.62 -39.99
CA ALA A 487 -9.03 -33.57 -39.87
C ALA A 487 -10.33 -32.87 -39.45
N ALA A 488 -10.27 -31.94 -38.49
CA ALA A 488 -11.42 -31.15 -38.05
C ALA A 488 -11.98 -30.25 -39.16
N ALA A 489 -11.11 -29.69 -40.01
CA ALA A 489 -11.51 -28.88 -41.17
C ALA A 489 -12.33 -29.68 -42.22
N GLN A 490 -12.25 -31.01 -42.21
CA GLN A 490 -13.02 -31.88 -43.10
C GLN A 490 -14.40 -32.25 -42.55
N THR A 491 -14.82 -31.69 -41.41
CA THR A 491 -16.13 -31.96 -40.83
C THR A 491 -17.28 -31.65 -41.80
N SER A 492 -18.25 -32.57 -41.86
CA SER A 492 -19.51 -32.38 -42.59
C SER A 492 -20.65 -31.87 -41.69
N ASP A 493 -20.35 -31.63 -40.41
CA ASP A 493 -21.32 -31.17 -39.43
C ASP A 493 -21.82 -29.76 -39.78
N THR A 494 -23.12 -29.65 -40.00
CA THR A 494 -23.81 -28.39 -40.31
C THR A 494 -24.72 -27.93 -39.17
N SER A 495 -24.73 -28.66 -38.06
CA SER A 495 -25.45 -28.29 -36.85
C SER A 495 -24.70 -27.17 -36.11
N GLY A 496 -25.43 -26.31 -35.39
CA GLY A 496 -24.86 -25.17 -34.68
C GLY A 496 -25.77 -23.95 -34.72
N ASN A 497 -25.95 -23.29 -33.58
CA ASN A 497 -26.67 -22.02 -33.47
C ASN A 497 -25.73 -20.82 -33.59
N CYS A 498 -26.28 -19.60 -33.53
CA CYS A 498 -25.52 -18.35 -33.42
C CYS A 498 -24.83 -18.18 -32.06
N THR A 499 -25.13 -19.07 -31.11
CA THR A 499 -24.47 -19.20 -29.82
C THR A 499 -23.92 -20.61 -29.63
N ASP A 500 -22.93 -20.77 -28.75
CA ASP A 500 -22.35 -22.06 -28.33
C ASP A 500 -21.59 -21.89 -26.98
N PHE A 501 -21.03 -22.98 -26.47
CA PHE A 501 -20.19 -22.94 -25.27
C PHE A 501 -18.81 -22.37 -25.56
N PHE A 502 -18.36 -21.40 -24.78
CA PHE A 502 -17.02 -20.82 -24.86
C PHE A 502 -16.25 -21.01 -23.57
N PHE A 503 -16.89 -20.74 -22.44
CA PHE A 503 -16.25 -20.79 -21.14
C PHE A 503 -16.03 -22.24 -20.67
N ILE A 504 -16.94 -23.16 -20.99
CA ILE A 504 -16.76 -24.59 -20.69
C ILE A 504 -15.52 -25.17 -21.41
N PRO A 505 -15.33 -24.98 -22.73
CA PRO A 505 -14.08 -25.37 -23.39
C PRO A 505 -12.83 -24.72 -22.78
N VAL A 506 -12.89 -23.45 -22.38
CA VAL A 506 -11.77 -22.79 -21.69
C VAL A 506 -11.48 -23.47 -20.35
N LEU A 507 -12.50 -23.76 -19.55
CA LEU A 507 -12.35 -24.51 -18.30
C LEU A 507 -11.69 -25.86 -18.53
N GLU A 508 -12.16 -26.60 -19.53
CA GLU A 508 -11.58 -27.90 -19.89
C GLU A 508 -10.08 -27.78 -20.21
N ALA A 509 -9.65 -26.73 -20.92
CA ALA A 509 -8.23 -26.49 -21.19
C ALA A 509 -7.45 -26.29 -19.88
N LEU A 510 -7.97 -25.43 -19.00
CA LEU A 510 -7.32 -25.09 -17.74
C LEU A 510 -7.29 -26.25 -16.73
N THR A 511 -8.22 -27.21 -16.81
CA THR A 511 -8.27 -28.38 -15.92
C THR A 511 -7.52 -29.59 -16.45
N THR A 512 -7.54 -29.80 -17.76
CA THR A 512 -7.06 -31.05 -18.37
C THR A 512 -5.62 -30.93 -18.85
N PHE A 513 -5.18 -29.73 -19.24
CA PHE A 513 -3.82 -29.50 -19.70
C PHE A 513 -2.91 -29.03 -18.57
N ILE A 514 -1.68 -29.54 -18.56
CA ILE A 514 -0.60 -29.00 -17.73
C ILE A 514 -0.04 -27.75 -18.43
N ILE A 515 -0.68 -26.62 -18.17
CA ILE A 515 -0.26 -25.31 -18.69
C ILE A 515 0.66 -24.60 -17.69
N SER A 516 1.71 -23.97 -18.19
CA SER A 516 2.60 -23.11 -17.40
C SER A 516 2.04 -21.68 -17.32
N ASN A 517 2.55 -20.89 -16.38
CA ASN A 517 2.10 -19.52 -16.14
C ASN A 517 2.24 -18.69 -17.44
N LYS A 518 1.23 -17.88 -17.75
CA LYS A 518 1.10 -17.04 -18.96
C LYS A 518 1.07 -17.78 -20.31
N SER A 519 0.83 -19.10 -20.32
CA SER A 519 0.58 -19.83 -21.59
C SER A 519 -0.65 -19.27 -22.30
N PRO A 520 -0.60 -18.83 -23.58
CA PRO A 520 -1.75 -18.19 -24.22
C PRO A 520 -2.82 -19.19 -24.66
N LEU A 521 -4.08 -18.77 -24.55
CA LEU A 521 -5.24 -19.50 -25.08
C LEU A 521 -5.85 -18.70 -26.23
N TYR A 522 -6.02 -19.33 -27.38
CA TYR A 522 -6.70 -18.74 -28.55
C TYR A 522 -8.05 -19.42 -28.76
N VAL A 523 -9.14 -18.68 -28.53
CA VAL A 523 -10.51 -19.17 -28.72
C VAL A 523 -11.05 -18.64 -30.04
N VAL A 524 -11.33 -19.52 -31.01
CA VAL A 524 -11.74 -19.15 -32.37
C VAL A 524 -13.11 -19.75 -32.68
N SER A 525 -14.10 -18.90 -32.97
CA SER A 525 -15.48 -19.35 -33.14
C SER A 525 -16.33 -18.36 -33.93
N ASP A 526 -17.37 -18.87 -34.60
CA ASP A 526 -18.41 -18.12 -35.31
C ASP A 526 -19.76 -18.08 -34.53
N GLY A 527 -19.72 -18.21 -33.21
CA GLY A 527 -20.89 -18.04 -32.34
C GLY A 527 -20.58 -17.13 -31.16
N LEU A 528 -21.58 -16.61 -30.45
CA LEU A 528 -21.37 -15.93 -29.17
C LEU A 528 -21.54 -16.92 -28.00
N PRO A 529 -20.93 -16.68 -26.83
CA PRO A 529 -21.10 -17.57 -25.68
C PRO A 529 -22.56 -17.61 -25.19
N GLU A 530 -23.12 -18.80 -24.96
CA GLU A 530 -24.38 -18.98 -24.20
C GLU A 530 -24.14 -19.39 -22.73
N ASP A 531 -22.94 -19.83 -22.41
CA ASP A 531 -22.53 -20.37 -21.11
C ASP A 531 -21.95 -19.29 -20.18
N LEU A 532 -22.54 -18.08 -20.20
CA LEU A 532 -22.08 -16.89 -19.46
C LEU A 532 -21.90 -17.13 -17.95
N ALA A 533 -22.65 -18.07 -17.38
CA ALA A 533 -22.57 -18.43 -15.97
C ALA A 533 -21.18 -18.99 -15.56
N PHE A 534 -20.38 -19.45 -16.53
CA PHE A 534 -19.05 -20.02 -16.28
C PHE A 534 -17.90 -19.03 -16.46
N ALA A 535 -18.15 -17.78 -16.87
CA ALA A 535 -17.12 -16.76 -17.06
C ALA A 535 -16.33 -16.47 -15.77
N GLU A 536 -17.02 -16.45 -14.63
CA GLU A 536 -16.38 -16.24 -13.32
C GLU A 536 -15.55 -17.45 -12.91
N GLU A 537 -15.99 -18.67 -13.21
CA GLU A 537 -15.24 -19.89 -12.94
C GLU A 537 -13.95 -19.95 -13.77
N VAL A 538 -14.01 -19.51 -15.04
CA VAL A 538 -12.82 -19.32 -15.88
C VAL A 538 -11.88 -18.32 -15.24
N SER A 539 -12.39 -17.18 -14.76
CA SER A 539 -11.57 -16.17 -14.10
C SER A 539 -10.92 -16.69 -12.82
N ARG A 540 -11.66 -17.46 -12.02
CA ARG A 540 -11.15 -18.10 -10.80
C ARG A 540 -10.01 -19.06 -11.13
N LEU A 541 -10.25 -20.01 -12.02
CA LEU A 541 -9.25 -21.03 -12.37
C LEU A 541 -8.04 -20.42 -13.07
N ASN A 542 -8.25 -19.47 -13.98
CA ASN A 542 -7.17 -18.81 -14.70
C ASN A 542 -6.32 -17.88 -13.81
N SER A 543 -6.78 -17.54 -12.60
CA SER A 543 -5.96 -16.78 -11.64
C SER A 543 -4.70 -17.52 -11.19
N TYR A 544 -4.65 -18.84 -11.32
CA TYR A 544 -3.42 -19.63 -11.09
C TYR A 544 -2.43 -19.57 -12.23
N PHE A 545 -2.95 -19.52 -13.45
CA PHE A 545 -2.15 -19.62 -14.66
C PHE A 545 -1.83 -18.24 -15.24
N MET A 546 -2.59 -17.21 -14.89
CA MET A 546 -2.50 -15.85 -15.44
C MET A 546 -2.37 -15.84 -16.97
N SER A 547 -3.03 -16.80 -17.61
CA SER A 547 -2.90 -17.04 -19.05
C SER A 547 -3.68 -15.99 -19.83
N PRO A 548 -3.07 -15.31 -20.82
CA PRO A 548 -3.82 -14.42 -21.69
C PRO A 548 -4.79 -15.23 -22.55
N ILE A 549 -6.08 -14.90 -22.42
CA ILE A 549 -7.15 -15.50 -23.21
C ILE A 549 -7.46 -14.54 -24.36
N ASN A 550 -7.20 -14.96 -25.58
CA ASN A 550 -7.47 -14.19 -26.79
C ASN A 550 -8.69 -14.77 -27.50
N PHE A 551 -9.82 -14.06 -27.45
CA PHE A 551 -11.03 -14.46 -28.18
C PHE A 551 -11.00 -13.86 -29.59
N ILE A 552 -11.31 -14.69 -30.58
CA ILE A 552 -11.42 -14.27 -31.98
C ILE A 552 -12.79 -14.71 -32.47
N TYR A 553 -13.71 -13.75 -32.51
CA TYR A 553 -15.04 -13.94 -33.06
C TYR A 553 -15.02 -13.74 -34.57
N ILE A 554 -15.45 -14.77 -35.30
CA ILE A 554 -15.61 -14.74 -36.75
C ILE A 554 -17.08 -14.44 -37.04
N GLU A 555 -17.34 -13.37 -37.78
CA GLU A 555 -18.71 -13.07 -38.21
C GLU A 555 -19.25 -14.21 -39.09
N PRO A 556 -20.41 -14.80 -38.75
CA PRO A 556 -21.02 -15.83 -39.58
C PRO A 556 -21.44 -15.29 -40.95
N ASP A 557 -21.46 -16.17 -41.95
CA ASP A 557 -21.99 -15.82 -43.27
C ASP A 557 -23.47 -15.34 -43.11
N PRO A 558 -23.89 -14.24 -43.75
CA PRO A 558 -25.24 -13.70 -43.61
C PRO A 558 -26.36 -14.71 -43.92
N SER A 559 -26.09 -15.72 -44.76
CA SER A 559 -27.02 -16.81 -45.07
C SER A 559 -27.35 -17.72 -43.89
N THR A 560 -26.55 -17.69 -42.81
CA THR A 560 -26.79 -18.46 -41.58
C THR A 560 -27.92 -17.90 -40.72
N GLY A 561 -28.38 -16.67 -40.99
CA GLY A 561 -29.47 -16.03 -40.25
C GLY A 561 -29.08 -15.51 -38.86
N CYS A 562 -27.79 -15.43 -38.54
CA CYS A 562 -27.32 -14.85 -37.29
C CYS A 562 -27.46 -13.32 -37.27
N PRO A 563 -27.73 -12.74 -36.09
CA PRO A 563 -27.82 -11.29 -35.96
C PRO A 563 -26.47 -10.63 -36.28
N PRO A 564 -26.47 -9.38 -36.76
CA PRO A 564 -25.24 -8.62 -36.96
C PRO A 564 -24.49 -8.49 -35.63
N PHE A 565 -23.17 -8.42 -35.72
CA PHE A 565 -22.31 -8.27 -34.55
C PHE A 565 -22.60 -6.96 -33.80
N ASP A 566 -22.57 -7.05 -32.46
CA ASP A 566 -22.74 -5.93 -31.54
C ASP A 566 -21.74 -6.06 -30.37
N TYR A 567 -20.89 -5.04 -30.22
CA TYR A 567 -19.90 -4.93 -29.15
C TYR A 567 -20.56 -4.89 -27.76
N GLU A 568 -21.79 -4.38 -27.66
CA GLU A 568 -22.53 -4.31 -26.39
C GLU A 568 -23.38 -5.55 -26.12
N SER A 569 -23.35 -6.55 -27.02
CA SER A 569 -24.04 -7.81 -26.80
C SER A 569 -23.54 -8.47 -25.50
N PRO A 570 -24.42 -9.04 -24.66
CA PRO A 570 -24.02 -9.67 -23.40
C PRO A 570 -22.93 -10.72 -23.57
N GLY A 571 -22.99 -11.48 -24.67
CA GLY A 571 -22.01 -12.51 -24.99
C GLY A 571 -20.64 -11.95 -25.31
N PHE A 572 -20.55 -10.93 -26.17
CA PHE A 572 -19.27 -10.31 -26.51
C PHE A 572 -18.66 -9.58 -25.30
N ARG A 573 -19.48 -8.90 -24.50
CA ARG A 573 -19.03 -8.24 -23.27
C ARG A 573 -18.42 -9.23 -22.27
N ALA A 574 -19.02 -10.40 -22.10
CA ALA A 574 -18.50 -11.41 -21.18
C ALA A 574 -17.14 -11.97 -21.61
N VAL A 575 -16.91 -12.19 -22.91
CA VAL A 575 -15.61 -12.65 -23.43
C VAL A 575 -14.56 -11.54 -23.34
N ALA A 576 -14.93 -10.30 -23.66
CA ALA A 576 -14.04 -9.16 -23.53
C ALA A 576 -13.62 -8.93 -22.07
N GLU A 577 -14.57 -8.86 -21.14
CA GLU A 577 -14.30 -8.68 -19.71
C GLU A 577 -13.41 -9.82 -19.15
N THR A 578 -13.67 -11.08 -19.54
CA THR A 578 -12.82 -12.23 -19.16
C THR A 578 -11.41 -12.14 -19.74
N SER A 579 -11.24 -11.70 -21.00
CA SER A 579 -9.92 -11.48 -21.60
C SER A 579 -9.12 -10.40 -20.89
N PHE A 580 -9.77 -9.28 -20.58
CA PHE A 580 -9.14 -8.10 -19.97
C PHE A 580 -8.51 -8.44 -18.62
N ARG A 581 -9.20 -9.24 -17.79
CA ARG A 581 -8.72 -9.73 -16.48
C ARG A 581 -7.35 -10.42 -16.53
N PHE A 582 -6.97 -10.97 -17.68
CA PHE A 582 -5.71 -11.72 -17.85
C PHE A 582 -4.86 -11.17 -18.99
N SER A 583 -4.95 -9.87 -19.26
CA SER A 583 -4.13 -9.19 -20.27
C SER A 583 -4.31 -9.68 -21.71
N GLY A 584 -5.35 -10.46 -22.00
CA GLY A 584 -5.72 -10.87 -23.34
C GLY A 584 -6.55 -9.82 -24.07
N ILE A 585 -6.98 -10.17 -25.29
CA ILE A 585 -7.82 -9.31 -26.14
C ILE A 585 -9.00 -10.08 -26.73
N ALA A 586 -10.12 -9.41 -26.95
CA ALA A 586 -11.26 -9.96 -27.67
C ALA A 586 -11.41 -9.24 -29.01
N SER A 587 -11.23 -9.97 -30.10
CA SER A 587 -11.17 -9.44 -31.45
C SER A 587 -12.36 -9.86 -32.30
N PHE A 588 -12.81 -8.94 -33.14
CA PHE A 588 -13.90 -9.13 -34.10
C PHE A 588 -13.38 -9.17 -35.54
N VAL A 589 -13.66 -10.25 -36.27
CA VAL A 589 -13.34 -10.40 -37.70
C VAL A 589 -14.62 -10.47 -38.52
N ASN A 590 -14.89 -9.41 -39.28
CA ASN A 590 -16.04 -9.35 -40.18
C ASN A 590 -15.91 -10.30 -41.39
N ASN A 591 -17.03 -10.54 -42.07
CA ASN A 591 -17.12 -11.40 -43.24
C ASN A 591 -16.16 -11.02 -44.40
N ALA A 592 -15.83 -9.73 -44.55
CA ALA A 592 -14.92 -9.28 -45.60
C ALA A 592 -13.45 -9.67 -45.33
N ASN A 593 -13.11 -9.95 -44.08
CA ASN A 593 -11.75 -10.14 -43.60
C ASN A 593 -11.41 -11.59 -43.23
N VAL A 594 -12.37 -12.51 -43.34
CA VAL A 594 -12.21 -13.92 -42.95
C VAL A 594 -11.10 -14.68 -43.69
N ALA A 595 -10.69 -14.20 -44.87
CA ALA A 595 -9.60 -14.80 -45.65
C ALA A 595 -8.19 -14.54 -45.06
N ASN A 596 -8.08 -13.60 -44.11
CA ASN A 596 -6.80 -13.15 -43.55
C ASN A 596 -6.64 -13.52 -42.06
N VAL A 597 -7.48 -14.42 -41.53
CA VAL A 597 -7.40 -14.87 -40.13
C VAL A 597 -6.07 -15.56 -39.85
N SER A 598 -5.51 -16.31 -40.82
CA SER A 598 -4.17 -16.90 -40.68
C SER A 598 -3.10 -15.83 -40.42
N GLN A 599 -3.15 -14.72 -41.16
CA GLN A 599 -2.19 -13.63 -41.02
C GLN A 599 -2.38 -12.89 -39.70
N LEU A 600 -3.62 -12.67 -39.27
CA LEU A 600 -3.93 -12.09 -37.96
C LEU A 600 -3.33 -12.93 -36.83
N LEU A 601 -3.63 -14.23 -36.81
CA LEU A 601 -3.15 -15.16 -35.79
C LEU A 601 -1.61 -15.21 -35.77
N TYR A 602 -1.00 -15.39 -36.93
CA TYR A 602 0.46 -15.43 -37.06
C TYR A 602 1.10 -14.13 -36.58
N THR A 603 0.64 -12.97 -37.08
CA THR A 603 1.21 -11.66 -36.71
C THR A 603 1.02 -11.37 -35.22
N HIS A 604 -0.12 -11.71 -34.64
CA HIS A 604 -0.32 -11.57 -33.20
C HIS A 604 0.68 -12.46 -32.44
N MET A 605 0.73 -13.76 -32.74
CA MET A 605 1.64 -14.70 -32.07
C MET A 605 3.11 -14.31 -32.22
N SER A 606 3.59 -13.95 -33.40
CA SER A 606 5.00 -13.60 -33.61
C SER A 606 5.43 -12.37 -32.81
N ASN A 607 4.48 -11.48 -32.48
CA ASN A 607 4.76 -10.26 -31.74
C ASN A 607 4.41 -10.32 -30.24
N THR A 608 3.73 -11.37 -29.77
CA THR A 608 3.27 -11.47 -28.37
C THR A 608 3.53 -12.83 -27.72
N TYR A 609 3.97 -13.86 -28.44
CA TYR A 609 4.12 -15.20 -27.87
C TYR A 609 5.51 -15.47 -27.33
N HIS A 610 6.55 -15.30 -28.14
CA HIS A 610 7.91 -15.67 -27.76
C HIS A 610 8.58 -14.57 -26.93
N LYS A 611 8.95 -14.89 -25.69
CA LYS A 611 9.67 -14.03 -24.73
C LYS A 611 9.16 -12.59 -24.73
N SER A 612 7.84 -12.46 -24.71
CA SER A 612 7.19 -11.17 -24.67
C SER A 612 6.80 -10.82 -23.24
N HIS A 613 6.80 -9.54 -22.93
CA HIS A 613 6.38 -9.02 -21.65
C HIS A 613 5.39 -7.89 -21.86
N LEU A 614 4.31 -7.87 -21.08
CA LEU A 614 3.37 -6.77 -21.08
C LEU A 614 3.98 -5.56 -20.37
N MET A 615 4.04 -4.43 -21.05
CA MET A 615 4.55 -3.15 -20.53
C MET A 615 3.42 -2.22 -20.09
N PHE A 616 2.30 -2.30 -20.78
CA PHE A 616 1.13 -1.45 -20.55
C PHE A 616 -0.13 -2.16 -21.04
N SER A 617 -1.22 -1.99 -20.31
CA SER A 617 -2.55 -2.42 -20.72
C SER A 617 -3.60 -1.41 -20.30
N ASP A 618 -4.59 -1.21 -21.16
CA ASP A 618 -5.74 -0.36 -20.89
C ASP A 618 -6.94 -0.79 -21.74
N ASP A 619 -8.12 -0.85 -21.13
CA ASP A 619 -9.39 -1.18 -21.80
C ASP A 619 -10.41 -0.09 -21.52
N GLN A 620 -10.89 0.54 -22.59
CA GLN A 620 -11.77 1.71 -22.52
C GLN A 620 -13.05 1.44 -23.30
N ARG A 621 -14.21 1.71 -22.69
CA ARG A 621 -15.51 1.65 -23.40
C ARG A 621 -15.64 2.70 -24.51
N VAL A 622 -14.88 3.78 -24.38
CA VAL A 622 -14.86 4.92 -25.29
C VAL A 622 -13.40 5.13 -25.69
N CYS A 623 -13.07 4.92 -26.96
CA CYS A 623 -11.70 4.92 -27.45
C CYS A 623 -10.96 6.24 -27.20
N GLN A 624 -11.69 7.36 -27.13
CA GLN A 624 -11.12 8.67 -26.79
C GLN A 624 -10.50 8.72 -25.39
N ASN A 625 -10.89 7.82 -24.49
CA ASN A 625 -10.37 7.77 -23.13
C ASN A 625 -9.03 7.01 -23.04
N VAL A 626 -8.60 6.35 -24.12
CA VAL A 626 -7.25 5.79 -24.19
C VAL A 626 -6.26 6.94 -24.06
N PRO A 627 -5.23 6.83 -23.19
CA PRO A 627 -4.23 7.88 -23.04
C PRO A 627 -3.58 8.26 -24.37
N SER A 628 -3.58 9.56 -24.67
CA SER A 628 -2.91 10.08 -25.87
C SER A 628 -1.40 9.86 -25.85
N TYR A 629 -0.81 9.74 -24.65
CA TYR A 629 0.63 9.55 -24.47
C TYR A 629 0.86 8.41 -23.48
N ILE A 630 1.47 7.33 -23.96
CA ILE A 630 1.79 6.15 -23.16
C ILE A 630 3.31 6.07 -23.01
N PRO A 631 3.87 6.41 -21.84
CA PRO A 631 5.30 6.29 -21.60
C PRO A 631 5.69 4.82 -21.39
N ILE A 632 6.75 4.39 -22.07
CA ILE A 632 7.30 3.03 -21.99
C ILE A 632 8.80 3.13 -21.74
N SER A 633 9.28 2.63 -20.61
CA SER A 633 10.70 2.53 -20.31
C SER A 633 11.29 1.32 -21.03
N VAL A 634 12.20 1.59 -21.97
CA VAL A 634 12.91 0.58 -22.76
C VAL A 634 14.25 0.27 -22.10
N ASP A 635 14.46 -1.01 -21.75
CA ASP A 635 15.70 -1.51 -21.16
C ASP A 635 16.67 -2.09 -22.23
N ALA A 636 17.87 -2.48 -21.80
CA ALA A 636 18.95 -2.93 -22.68
C ALA A 636 18.68 -4.27 -23.39
N LEU A 637 17.70 -5.05 -22.95
CA LEU A 637 17.38 -6.37 -23.49
C LEU A 637 16.27 -6.33 -24.56
N PHE A 638 15.62 -5.17 -24.72
CA PHE A 638 14.50 -5.02 -25.64
C PHE A 638 14.97 -4.99 -27.09
N HIS A 639 14.46 -5.93 -27.88
CA HIS A 639 14.69 -5.94 -29.33
C HIS A 639 13.60 -5.16 -30.06
N GLN A 640 12.36 -5.34 -29.62
CA GLN A 640 11.18 -4.83 -30.29
C GLN A 640 10.13 -4.34 -29.30
N LEU A 641 9.47 -3.25 -29.67
CA LEU A 641 8.29 -2.71 -28.99
C LEU A 641 7.08 -2.92 -29.90
N THR A 642 6.08 -3.65 -29.42
CA THR A 642 4.84 -3.98 -30.14
C THR A 642 3.65 -3.31 -29.47
N VAL A 643 2.76 -2.73 -30.24
CA VAL A 643 1.47 -2.20 -29.79
C VAL A 643 0.35 -2.96 -30.49
N VAL A 644 -0.51 -3.61 -29.72
CA VAL A 644 -1.73 -4.29 -30.18
C VAL A 644 -2.94 -3.47 -29.74
N ILE A 645 -3.78 -3.09 -30.70
CA ILE A 645 -4.98 -2.28 -30.46
C ILE A 645 -6.17 -2.98 -31.12
N GLU A 646 -7.18 -3.31 -30.32
CA GLU A 646 -8.53 -3.59 -30.83
C GLU A 646 -9.32 -2.28 -30.76
N GLY A 647 -9.76 -1.77 -31.90
CA GLY A 647 -10.49 -0.50 -31.99
C GLY A 647 -10.85 -0.11 -33.42
N ALA A 648 -11.99 0.55 -33.61
CA ALA A 648 -12.41 1.04 -34.92
C ALA A 648 -11.72 2.37 -35.29
N ASN A 649 -11.32 2.51 -36.56
CA ASN A 649 -10.71 3.73 -37.12
C ASN A 649 -9.42 4.18 -36.41
N ILE A 650 -8.57 3.25 -35.99
CA ILE A 650 -7.19 3.55 -35.62
C ILE A 650 -6.42 3.86 -36.90
N THR A 651 -6.00 5.11 -37.08
CA THR A 651 -5.36 5.53 -38.34
C THR A 651 -3.86 5.28 -38.35
N ASN A 652 -3.21 5.42 -37.18
CA ASN A 652 -1.78 5.19 -37.02
C ASN A 652 -1.41 5.08 -35.52
N VAL A 653 -0.23 4.54 -35.23
CA VAL A 653 0.43 4.65 -33.93
C VAL A 653 1.78 5.33 -34.14
N GLN A 654 2.01 6.43 -33.43
CA GLN A 654 3.27 7.15 -33.47
C GLN A 654 4.17 6.69 -32.32
N PHE A 655 5.43 6.41 -32.63
CA PHE A 655 6.48 6.09 -31.67
C PHE A 655 7.45 7.25 -31.60
N ASN A 656 7.67 7.80 -30.43
CA ASN A 656 8.67 8.83 -30.18
C ASN A 656 9.82 8.22 -29.40
N ASN A 657 11.03 8.41 -29.93
CA ASN A 657 12.30 8.08 -29.29
C ASN A 657 12.47 8.87 -27.98
N PRO A 658 13.42 8.48 -27.12
CA PRO A 658 13.74 9.22 -25.89
C PRO A 658 14.21 10.66 -26.14
N ASP A 659 14.73 10.96 -27.33
CA ASP A 659 15.11 12.32 -27.75
C ASP A 659 13.93 13.17 -28.28
N GLY A 660 12.71 12.62 -28.25
CA GLY A 660 11.49 13.24 -28.74
C GLY A 660 11.25 13.12 -30.26
N SER A 661 12.20 12.58 -31.03
CA SER A 661 12.06 12.39 -32.47
C SER A 661 11.10 11.25 -32.81
N VAL A 662 10.41 11.34 -33.96
CA VAL A 662 9.47 10.30 -34.39
C VAL A 662 10.22 9.15 -35.04
N ALA A 663 10.14 7.97 -34.44
CA ALA A 663 10.71 6.75 -34.98
C ALA A 663 9.90 6.24 -36.18
N GLN A 664 10.59 5.59 -37.12
CA GLN A 664 9.94 4.93 -38.24
C GLN A 664 9.39 3.58 -37.78
N VAL A 665 8.10 3.35 -38.05
CA VAL A 665 7.45 2.06 -37.77
C VAL A 665 8.11 0.98 -38.62
N THR A 666 8.65 -0.06 -37.98
CA THR A 666 9.30 -1.19 -38.66
C THR A 666 8.27 -2.03 -39.42
N GLY A 667 7.10 -2.25 -38.81
CA GLY A 667 6.02 -2.96 -39.45
C GLY A 667 4.66 -2.68 -38.82
N SER A 668 3.62 -2.93 -39.60
CA SER A 668 2.23 -2.79 -39.16
C SER A 668 1.34 -3.83 -39.83
N PHE A 669 0.26 -4.17 -39.15
CA PHE A 669 -0.78 -5.06 -39.64
C PHE A 669 -2.14 -4.54 -39.16
N SER A 670 -3.10 -4.45 -40.06
CA SER A 670 -4.46 -4.01 -39.74
C SER A 670 -5.47 -4.95 -40.40
N LEU A 671 -6.42 -5.45 -39.62
CA LEU A 671 -7.52 -6.28 -40.09
C LEU A 671 -8.81 -5.93 -39.34
N GLY A 672 -9.69 -5.18 -39.97
CA GLY A 672 -10.93 -4.73 -39.32
C GLY A 672 -10.63 -3.79 -38.16
N ALA A 673 -10.99 -4.20 -36.94
CA ALA A 673 -10.71 -3.46 -35.71
C ALA A 673 -9.36 -3.83 -35.06
N VAL A 674 -8.71 -4.91 -35.51
CA VAL A 674 -7.40 -5.30 -34.96
C VAL A 674 -6.30 -4.52 -35.68
N ASN A 675 -5.43 -3.87 -34.91
CA ASN A 675 -4.26 -3.15 -35.41
C ASN A 675 -3.03 -3.53 -34.58
N ILE A 676 -1.93 -3.87 -35.25
CA ILE A 676 -0.67 -4.25 -34.63
C ILE A 676 0.42 -3.41 -35.28
N TYR A 677 1.21 -2.70 -34.46
CA TYR A 677 2.33 -1.88 -34.91
C TYR A 677 3.58 -2.26 -34.11
N TRP A 678 4.74 -2.31 -34.74
CA TRP A 678 5.98 -2.58 -34.03
C TRP A 678 7.15 -1.79 -34.59
N VAL A 679 8.11 -1.53 -33.70
CA VAL A 679 9.37 -0.86 -34.00
C VAL A 679 10.53 -1.65 -33.40
N THR A 680 11.64 -1.68 -34.12
CA THR A 680 12.90 -2.36 -33.75
C THR A 680 14.06 -1.36 -33.77
N GLY A 681 15.23 -1.77 -33.27
CA GLY A 681 16.39 -0.88 -33.20
C GLY A 681 16.25 0.19 -32.11
N LEU A 682 15.71 -0.22 -30.96
CA LEU A 682 15.37 0.66 -29.86
C LEU A 682 16.62 1.22 -29.16
N HIS A 683 16.49 2.44 -28.64
CA HIS A 683 17.45 3.06 -27.73
C HIS A 683 16.94 2.93 -26.29
N ILE A 684 17.86 2.71 -25.34
CA ILE A 684 17.55 2.70 -23.91
C ILE A 684 16.98 4.07 -23.51
N GLY A 685 15.90 4.08 -22.74
CA GLY A 685 15.24 5.29 -22.26
C GLY A 685 13.72 5.23 -22.37
N THR A 686 13.06 6.37 -22.11
CA THR A 686 11.60 6.45 -22.13
C THR A 686 11.09 6.76 -23.53
N TRP A 687 10.38 5.81 -24.11
CA TRP A 687 9.66 5.98 -25.37
C TRP A 687 8.25 6.46 -25.11
N THR A 688 7.69 7.26 -26.01
CA THR A 688 6.28 7.63 -25.95
C THR A 688 5.52 7.01 -27.11
N VAL A 689 4.49 6.23 -26.80
CA VAL A 689 3.57 5.64 -27.77
C VAL A 689 2.29 6.49 -27.81
N THR A 690 1.91 6.95 -29.00
CA THR A 690 0.75 7.81 -29.23
C THR A 690 -0.21 7.15 -30.23
N PRO A 691 -1.29 6.49 -29.78
CA PRO A 691 -2.31 5.96 -30.67
C PRO A 691 -3.17 7.09 -31.26
N VAL A 692 -3.34 7.11 -32.59
CA VAL A 692 -4.18 8.10 -33.28
C VAL A 692 -5.57 7.52 -33.54
N VAL A 693 -6.53 7.98 -32.73
CA VAL A 693 -7.91 7.49 -32.73
C VAL A 693 -8.81 8.36 -33.60
N GLY A 694 -9.40 7.78 -34.65
CA GLY A 694 -10.29 8.47 -35.58
C GLY A 694 -11.78 8.41 -35.23
N SER A 695 -12.21 7.54 -34.31
CA SER A 695 -13.61 7.37 -33.91
C SER A 695 -13.78 7.46 -32.40
N ILE A 696 -14.70 8.31 -31.95
CA ILE A 696 -14.83 8.67 -30.53
C ILE A 696 -15.68 7.71 -29.69
N ASN A 697 -16.63 6.97 -30.29
CA ASN A 697 -17.66 6.23 -29.53
C ASN A 697 -17.57 4.69 -29.59
N PHE A 698 -16.40 4.14 -29.91
CA PHE A 698 -16.19 2.68 -29.96
C PHE A 698 -15.35 2.22 -28.77
N PRO A 699 -15.53 0.98 -28.26
CA PRO A 699 -14.62 0.42 -27.28
C PRO A 699 -13.23 0.21 -27.89
N CYS A 700 -12.20 0.37 -27.07
CA CYS A 700 -10.81 0.13 -27.45
C CYS A 700 -10.03 -0.58 -26.34
N SER A 701 -9.23 -1.56 -26.74
CA SER A 701 -8.28 -2.26 -25.87
C SER A 701 -6.88 -2.06 -26.44
N VAL A 702 -5.96 -1.56 -25.61
CA VAL A 702 -4.55 -1.33 -25.97
C VAL A 702 -3.66 -2.21 -25.11
N ARG A 703 -2.70 -2.88 -25.75
CA ARG A 703 -1.62 -3.62 -25.10
C ARG A 703 -0.29 -3.20 -25.72
N VAL A 704 0.69 -2.95 -24.88
CA VAL A 704 2.07 -2.71 -25.32
C VAL A 704 2.94 -3.82 -24.79
N TYR A 705 3.66 -4.48 -25.69
CA TYR A 705 4.57 -5.58 -25.37
C TYR A 705 6.00 -5.20 -25.70
N ALA A 706 6.91 -5.59 -24.83
CA ALA A 706 8.32 -5.71 -25.16
C ALA A 706 8.59 -7.13 -25.63
N VAL A 707 9.35 -7.29 -26.71
CA VAL A 707 9.79 -8.58 -27.23
C VAL A 707 11.32 -8.60 -27.23
N GLU A 708 11.88 -9.63 -26.62
CA GLU A 708 13.34 -9.79 -26.49
C GLU A 708 13.97 -10.40 -27.75
N ASP A 709 15.28 -10.18 -27.90
CA ASP A 709 16.03 -10.63 -29.08
C ASP A 709 16.08 -12.18 -29.13
N PRO A 710 15.73 -12.80 -30.28
CA PRO A 710 15.77 -14.26 -30.44
C PRO A 710 17.19 -14.86 -30.52
N THR A 711 18.25 -14.06 -30.47
CA THR A 711 19.62 -14.56 -30.65
C THR A 711 20.11 -15.43 -29.47
N PRO A 712 20.95 -16.46 -29.73
CA PRO A 712 21.44 -17.39 -28.69
C PRO A 712 22.27 -16.74 -27.57
N THR A 713 22.74 -15.50 -27.75
CA THR A 713 23.62 -14.79 -26.81
C THR A 713 22.88 -14.18 -25.62
N THR A 714 21.57 -13.98 -25.73
CA THR A 714 20.69 -13.44 -24.66
C THR A 714 19.93 -14.56 -23.93
N ASN A 715 20.14 -15.83 -24.30
CA ASN A 715 19.48 -16.97 -23.68
C ASN A 715 19.81 -17.06 -22.17
N GLY A 716 18.83 -16.68 -21.34
CA GLY A 716 18.87 -16.77 -19.88
C GLY A 716 19.05 -15.44 -19.14
N GLN A 717 19.00 -14.29 -19.84
CA GLN A 717 18.95 -12.97 -19.21
C GLN A 717 17.65 -12.27 -19.62
N ASP A 718 16.50 -12.76 -19.15
CA ASP A 718 15.21 -12.08 -19.29
C ASP A 718 14.76 -11.50 -17.94
N TYR A 719 14.04 -10.38 -17.98
CA TYR A 719 13.42 -9.80 -16.79
C TYR A 719 11.95 -10.21 -16.72
N HIS A 720 11.68 -11.51 -16.69
CA HIS A 720 10.32 -12.01 -16.60
C HIS A 720 9.73 -11.73 -15.22
N MET A 721 8.58 -11.06 -15.18
CA MET A 721 7.88 -10.75 -13.93
C MET A 721 6.79 -11.79 -13.61
N VAL A 722 6.82 -12.35 -12.41
CA VAL A 722 5.69 -13.05 -11.79
C VAL A 722 5.15 -12.19 -10.64
N TYR A 723 3.85 -12.18 -10.43
CA TYR A 723 3.23 -11.36 -9.40
C TYR A 723 2.17 -12.13 -8.62
N GLY A 724 1.80 -11.63 -7.45
CA GLY A 724 0.82 -12.25 -6.57
C GLY A 724 0.29 -11.27 -5.52
N ILE A 725 -0.57 -11.76 -4.63
CA ILE A 725 -1.25 -10.95 -3.63
C ILE A 725 -1.01 -11.51 -2.23
N THR A 726 -0.72 -10.64 -1.28
CA THR A 726 -0.52 -11.01 0.12
C THR A 726 -1.25 -10.07 1.08
N PRO A 727 -1.88 -10.56 2.16
CA PRO A 727 -2.50 -9.69 3.15
C PRO A 727 -1.46 -9.07 4.11
N THR A 728 -0.25 -9.63 4.21
CA THR A 728 0.80 -9.14 5.12
C THR A 728 2.17 -9.20 4.47
N ILE A 729 3.12 -8.43 5.00
CA ILE A 729 4.50 -8.38 4.51
C ILE A 729 5.26 -9.71 4.72
N THR A 730 4.85 -10.53 5.68
CA THR A 730 5.52 -11.78 6.09
C THR A 730 4.98 -13.04 5.41
N LEU A 731 4.03 -12.92 4.48
CA LEU A 731 3.47 -14.04 3.73
C LEU A 731 3.88 -13.98 2.26
N ASP A 732 4.17 -15.14 1.67
CA ASP A 732 4.74 -15.25 0.33
C ASP A 732 3.66 -15.38 -0.75
N ALA A 733 2.77 -14.40 -0.84
CA ALA A 733 1.68 -14.37 -1.83
C ALA A 733 0.66 -15.54 -1.74
N PRO A 734 0.00 -15.76 -0.59
CA PRO A 734 -1.00 -16.83 -0.45
C PRO A 734 -2.23 -16.65 -1.35
N GLU A 735 -2.47 -15.43 -1.87
CA GLU A 735 -3.61 -15.11 -2.73
C GLU A 735 -3.17 -14.84 -4.18
N ARG A 736 -4.04 -15.18 -5.13
CA ARG A 736 -3.83 -14.90 -6.56
C ARG A 736 -4.49 -13.61 -7.04
N GLN A 737 -5.56 -13.21 -6.38
CA GLN A 737 -6.36 -12.04 -6.72
C GLN A 737 -6.68 -11.25 -5.46
N PRO A 738 -6.83 -9.93 -5.56
CA PRO A 738 -7.22 -9.12 -4.44
C PRO A 738 -8.67 -9.40 -4.01
N LEU A 739 -8.92 -9.53 -2.71
CA LEU A 739 -10.20 -9.85 -2.10
C LEU A 739 -10.94 -8.58 -1.69
N ILE A 740 -12.25 -8.54 -1.95
CA ILE A 740 -13.08 -7.39 -1.61
C ILE A 740 -13.14 -7.19 -0.08
N GLY A 741 -12.91 -5.95 0.35
CA GLY A 741 -13.04 -5.53 1.74
C GLY A 741 -11.88 -5.91 2.66
N PHE A 742 -10.78 -6.45 2.12
CA PHE A 742 -9.57 -6.78 2.88
C PHE A 742 -8.37 -5.96 2.41
N PRO A 743 -7.49 -5.50 3.31
CA PRO A 743 -6.24 -4.85 2.92
C PRO A 743 -5.31 -5.89 2.31
N GLN A 744 -4.86 -5.66 1.09
CA GLN A 744 -3.98 -6.59 0.38
C GLN A 744 -2.90 -5.88 -0.41
N SER A 745 -1.73 -6.48 -0.45
CA SER A 745 -0.52 -5.98 -1.08
C SER A 745 -0.20 -6.74 -2.35
N ILE A 746 0.22 -6.01 -3.39
CA ILE A 746 0.86 -6.63 -4.56
C ILE A 746 2.28 -7.02 -4.18
N VAL A 747 2.71 -8.20 -4.63
CA VAL A 747 4.10 -8.64 -4.56
C VAL A 747 4.55 -9.12 -5.92
N ALA A 748 5.85 -8.96 -6.22
CA ALA A 748 6.43 -9.32 -7.50
C ALA A 748 7.78 -10.01 -7.33
N HIS A 749 8.03 -10.95 -8.23
CA HIS A 749 9.31 -11.57 -8.52
C HIS A 749 9.71 -11.14 -9.94
N ILE A 750 10.97 -10.76 -10.14
CA ILE A 750 11.51 -10.45 -11.46
C ILE A 750 12.75 -11.32 -11.65
N GLU A 751 12.69 -12.23 -12.62
CA GLU A 751 13.81 -13.12 -12.94
C GLU A 751 15.04 -12.31 -13.34
N ASN A 752 16.22 -12.81 -12.96
CA ASN A 752 17.52 -12.19 -13.25
C ASN A 752 17.68 -10.73 -12.76
N TYR A 753 16.81 -10.23 -11.88
CA TYR A 753 16.89 -8.87 -11.38
C TYR A 753 18.18 -8.66 -10.56
N PRO A 754 19.07 -7.74 -10.99
CA PRO A 754 20.42 -7.65 -10.42
C PRO A 754 20.42 -6.85 -9.11
N VAL A 755 20.19 -7.53 -7.97
CA VAL A 755 20.21 -6.90 -6.63
C VAL A 755 21.60 -6.90 -6.02
N ARG A 756 22.20 -5.70 -5.82
CA ARG A 756 23.42 -5.54 -5.01
C ARG A 756 23.14 -5.30 -3.55
N GLU A 757 22.13 -4.47 -3.26
CA GLU A 757 21.80 -4.02 -1.91
C GLU A 757 20.28 -4.13 -1.71
N PRO A 758 19.80 -5.16 -1.01
CA PRO A 758 18.38 -5.37 -0.70
C PRO A 758 17.66 -4.14 -0.13
N TRP A 759 18.34 -3.32 0.65
CA TRP A 759 17.81 -2.10 1.28
C TRP A 759 17.71 -0.89 0.32
N ASN A 760 18.19 -1.02 -0.92
CA ASN A 760 18.23 0.05 -1.91
C ASN A 760 17.55 -0.37 -3.22
N VAL A 761 16.45 -1.12 -3.10
CA VAL A 761 15.62 -1.49 -4.24
C VAL A 761 14.72 -0.30 -4.59
N ASN A 762 14.92 0.22 -5.80
CA ASN A 762 14.07 1.27 -6.37
C ASN A 762 12.97 0.59 -7.18
N ALA A 763 11.87 0.27 -6.50
CA ALA A 763 10.66 -0.26 -7.13
C ALA A 763 9.51 0.72 -6.94
N GLU A 764 8.77 1.00 -7.99
CA GLU A 764 7.55 1.81 -7.99
C GLU A 764 6.42 1.00 -8.63
N LEU A 765 5.22 1.13 -8.08
CA LEU A 765 4.00 0.48 -8.54
C LEU A 765 2.94 1.56 -8.73
N ILE A 766 2.27 1.51 -9.88
CA ILE A 766 1.10 2.33 -10.15
C ILE A 766 -0.05 1.40 -10.56
N VAL A 767 -1.21 1.55 -9.93
CA VAL A 767 -2.41 0.75 -10.22
C VAL A 767 -3.53 1.69 -10.64
N TYR A 768 -4.18 1.34 -11.74
CA TYR A 768 -5.34 2.04 -12.28
C TYR A 768 -6.52 1.08 -12.38
N THR A 769 -7.71 1.65 -12.36
CA THR A 769 -8.94 0.97 -12.73
C THR A 769 -9.59 1.71 -13.90
N ASP A 770 -10.43 1.02 -14.66
CA ASP A 770 -11.31 1.69 -15.61
C ASP A 770 -12.38 2.47 -14.83
N GLY A 771 -12.74 3.66 -15.31
CA GLY A 771 -13.71 4.57 -14.69
C GLY A 771 -15.16 4.05 -14.71
N GLY A 772 -15.33 2.74 -14.90
CA GLY A 772 -16.59 2.05 -14.91
C GLY A 772 -17.56 2.52 -16.00
N ARG A 773 -18.84 2.22 -15.76
CA ARG A 773 -19.96 2.40 -16.73
C ARG A 773 -20.24 3.85 -17.13
N ASN A 774 -19.57 4.83 -16.53
CA ASN A 774 -19.82 6.25 -16.77
C ASN A 774 -18.92 6.86 -17.85
N GLY A 775 -17.91 6.11 -18.35
CA GLY A 775 -17.02 6.61 -19.40
C GLY A 775 -15.99 7.63 -18.90
N GLU A 776 -15.60 7.57 -17.62
CA GLU A 776 -14.72 8.55 -16.96
C GLU A 776 -13.20 8.32 -17.20
N GLY A 777 -12.83 7.39 -18.08
CA GLY A 777 -11.41 7.10 -18.39
C GLY A 777 -10.70 6.33 -17.28
N ARG A 778 -9.39 6.47 -17.13
CA ARG A 778 -8.61 5.74 -16.10
C ARG A 778 -8.65 6.46 -14.77
N ASN A 779 -8.88 5.72 -13.69
CA ASN A 779 -8.82 6.21 -12.31
C ASN A 779 -7.63 5.59 -11.58
N LEU A 780 -6.79 6.44 -10.96
CA LEU A 780 -5.67 5.98 -10.13
C LEU A 780 -6.23 5.33 -8.85
N VAL A 781 -5.83 4.09 -8.58
CA VAL A 781 -6.18 3.36 -7.36
C VAL A 781 -5.09 3.49 -6.32
N MET A 782 -3.83 3.31 -6.72
CA MET A 782 -2.69 3.52 -5.84
C MET A 782 -1.42 3.83 -6.62
N ALA A 783 -0.52 4.59 -6.00
CA ALA A 783 0.87 4.72 -6.43
C ALA A 783 1.76 4.51 -5.20
N SER A 784 2.75 3.62 -5.28
CA SER A 784 3.58 3.28 -4.14
C SER A 784 4.99 2.85 -4.55
N ASN A 785 5.90 2.80 -3.58
CA ASN A 785 7.24 2.25 -3.80
C ASN A 785 7.30 0.92 -3.05
N GLY A 786 8.05 -0.02 -3.63
CA GLY A 786 8.23 -1.34 -3.09
C GLY A 786 9.40 -1.41 -2.10
N VAL A 787 9.37 -2.43 -1.26
CA VAL A 787 10.47 -2.82 -0.37
C VAL A 787 10.90 -4.26 -0.69
N TRP A 788 12.15 -4.58 -0.42
CA TRP A 788 12.70 -5.91 -0.67
C TRP A 788 12.49 -6.87 0.51
N ARG A 789 12.22 -8.13 0.21
CA ARG A 789 12.02 -9.23 1.16
C ARG A 789 12.97 -10.38 0.84
N SER A 790 14.11 -10.42 1.52
CA SER A 790 15.22 -11.34 1.20
C SER A 790 14.95 -12.84 1.46
N GLY A 791 13.89 -13.19 2.18
CA GLY A 791 13.52 -14.58 2.50
C GLY A 791 12.15 -14.98 1.97
N CYS A 792 11.73 -14.42 0.83
CA CYS A 792 10.45 -14.68 0.19
C CYS A 792 10.70 -15.01 -1.29
N SER A 793 9.83 -15.83 -1.89
CA SER A 793 9.89 -16.10 -3.34
C SER A 793 9.48 -14.88 -4.14
N TYR A 794 8.54 -14.07 -3.64
CA TYR A 794 8.23 -12.75 -4.19
C TYR A 794 8.99 -11.67 -3.42
N GLU A 795 10.08 -11.18 -3.97
CA GLU A 795 11.02 -10.35 -3.23
C GLU A 795 10.56 -8.90 -3.12
N ILE A 796 9.78 -8.40 -4.08
CA ILE A 796 9.31 -7.01 -4.08
C ILE A 796 7.92 -6.96 -3.47
N TRP A 797 7.73 -6.19 -2.40
CA TRP A 797 6.45 -5.99 -1.74
C TRP A 797 6.02 -4.53 -1.80
N PHE A 798 4.74 -4.30 -2.09
CA PHE A 798 4.14 -2.97 -2.11
C PHE A 798 3.13 -2.80 -0.96
N PRO A 799 2.96 -1.58 -0.40
CA PRO A 799 1.95 -1.29 0.61
C PRO A 799 0.53 -1.76 0.22
N PRO A 800 -0.31 -2.14 1.19
CA PRO A 800 -1.62 -2.68 0.91
C PRO A 800 -2.59 -1.64 0.37
N PHE A 801 -3.57 -2.10 -0.40
CA PHE A 801 -4.71 -1.35 -0.92
C PHE A 801 -6.02 -2.13 -0.69
N TYR A 802 -7.17 -1.51 -0.91
CA TYR A 802 -8.48 -2.15 -0.78
C TYR A 802 -9.19 -2.35 -2.12
N CYS A 803 -9.80 -3.52 -2.28
CA CYS A 803 -10.80 -3.78 -3.31
C CYS A 803 -12.21 -3.48 -2.76
N PHE A 804 -12.94 -2.55 -3.38
CA PHE A 804 -14.27 -2.15 -2.90
C PHE A 804 -15.44 -2.80 -3.61
N ARG A 805 -15.23 -3.28 -4.84
CA ARG A 805 -16.30 -3.79 -5.71
C ARG A 805 -15.82 -5.03 -6.44
N GLU A 806 -16.73 -5.99 -6.58
CA GLU A 806 -16.47 -7.25 -7.27
C GLU A 806 -16.28 -7.05 -8.77
N GLY A 807 -15.33 -7.80 -9.33
CA GLY A 807 -15.15 -7.93 -10.78
C GLY A 807 -14.53 -6.71 -11.47
N ILE A 808 -14.07 -5.71 -10.70
CA ILE A 808 -13.32 -4.57 -11.24
C ILE A 808 -11.92 -5.01 -11.64
N ASN A 809 -11.49 -4.61 -12.83
CA ASN A 809 -10.13 -4.83 -13.32
C ASN A 809 -9.18 -3.75 -12.76
N LEU A 810 -7.99 -4.18 -12.38
CA LEU A 810 -6.91 -3.37 -11.85
C LEU A 810 -5.68 -3.54 -12.74
N TYR A 811 -5.39 -2.52 -13.54
CA TYR A 811 -4.26 -2.45 -14.44
C TYR A 811 -3.07 -1.88 -13.69
N PHE A 812 -1.97 -2.63 -13.57
CA PHE A 812 -0.81 -2.15 -12.84
C PHE A 812 0.43 -2.07 -13.72
N VAL A 813 1.33 -1.15 -13.36
CA VAL A 813 2.66 -1.00 -13.93
C VAL A 813 3.66 -0.96 -12.77
N ILE A 814 4.70 -1.77 -12.86
CA ILE A 814 5.84 -1.80 -11.96
C ILE A 814 7.05 -1.25 -12.71
N TYR A 815 7.74 -0.31 -12.09
CA TYR A 815 9.03 0.21 -12.52
C TYR A 815 10.09 -0.24 -11.52
N VAL A 816 11.16 -0.88 -11.99
CA VAL A 816 12.34 -1.17 -11.17
C VAL A 816 13.58 -0.61 -11.85
N LYS A 817 14.58 -0.16 -11.06
CA LYS A 817 15.87 0.27 -11.64
C LYS A 817 16.90 -0.85 -11.58
N ASP A 818 17.66 -1.01 -12.66
CA ASP A 818 18.83 -1.89 -12.71
C ASP A 818 20.06 -1.25 -12.02
N MET A 819 21.20 -1.97 -12.02
CA MET A 819 22.45 -1.49 -11.41
C MET A 819 23.07 -0.27 -12.13
N LEU A 820 22.66 0.02 -13.35
CA LEU A 820 23.12 1.16 -14.17
C LEU A 820 22.17 2.35 -14.06
N GLY A 821 21.03 2.19 -13.37
CA GLY A 821 20.00 3.21 -13.21
C GLY A 821 18.95 3.21 -14.32
N ASN A 822 19.02 2.28 -15.28
CA ASN A 822 17.99 2.14 -16.32
C ASN A 822 16.70 1.61 -15.69
N GLN A 823 15.57 2.11 -16.18
CA GLN A 823 14.27 1.64 -15.75
C GLN A 823 13.85 0.39 -16.53
N ILE A 824 13.44 -0.64 -15.81
CA ILE A 824 12.75 -1.83 -16.31
C ILE A 824 11.27 -1.65 -15.97
N GLN A 825 10.41 -1.66 -16.98
CA GLN A 825 8.96 -1.56 -16.82
C GLN A 825 8.30 -2.91 -17.05
N ARG A 826 7.35 -3.31 -16.21
CA ARG A 826 6.51 -4.51 -16.39
C ARG A 826 5.08 -4.22 -15.96
N SER A 827 4.10 -4.86 -16.58
CA SER A 827 2.68 -4.62 -16.30
C SER A 827 1.90 -5.94 -16.23
N GLY A 828 0.73 -5.88 -15.61
CA GLY A 828 -0.23 -6.96 -15.55
C GLY A 828 -1.61 -6.44 -15.15
N VAL A 829 -2.54 -7.37 -14.96
CA VAL A 829 -3.93 -7.07 -14.58
C VAL A 829 -4.36 -8.00 -13.45
N PHE A 830 -5.01 -7.43 -12.45
CA PHE A 830 -5.77 -8.17 -11.43
C PHE A 830 -7.26 -7.89 -11.59
N TYR A 831 -8.09 -8.65 -10.88
CA TYR A 831 -9.46 -8.25 -10.62
C TYR A 831 -9.84 -8.45 -9.16
N CYS A 832 -10.75 -7.61 -8.68
CA CYS A 832 -11.27 -7.74 -7.32
C CYS A 832 -12.19 -8.98 -7.21
N ALA A 833 -11.68 -10.04 -6.60
CA ALA A 833 -12.39 -11.30 -6.39
C ALA A 833 -13.25 -11.26 -5.12
N ALA A 834 -14.45 -11.86 -5.18
CA ALA A 834 -15.34 -11.92 -4.01
C ALA A 834 -14.91 -12.94 -2.95
N ASN A 835 -14.18 -13.99 -3.35
CA ASN A 835 -13.76 -15.07 -2.46
C ASN A 835 -12.34 -15.53 -2.78
N ARG A 836 -11.71 -16.18 -1.80
CA ARG A 836 -10.41 -16.83 -2.01
C ARG A 836 -10.48 -17.82 -3.15
N VAL A 837 -9.53 -17.68 -4.08
CA VAL A 837 -9.33 -18.65 -5.15
C VAL A 837 -8.61 -19.85 -4.53
N THR A 838 -9.23 -21.04 -4.55
CA THR A 838 -8.57 -22.31 -4.17
C THR A 838 -8.33 -23.19 -5.40
N PRO A 839 -7.18 -23.90 -5.49
CA PRO A 839 -6.90 -24.74 -6.64
C PRO A 839 -7.90 -25.89 -6.68
N PRO A 840 -8.32 -26.34 -7.87
CA PRO A 840 -9.03 -27.60 -7.96
C PRO A 840 -8.13 -28.71 -7.40
N PRO A 841 -8.63 -29.58 -6.49
CA PRO A 841 -7.87 -30.72 -6.04
C PRO A 841 -7.61 -31.68 -7.23
N PRO A 842 -6.51 -32.44 -7.22
CA PRO A 842 -6.32 -33.54 -8.16
C PRO A 842 -7.52 -34.49 -8.16
N PRO A 843 -7.95 -35.02 -9.33
CA PRO A 843 -9.09 -35.93 -9.42
C PRO A 843 -8.96 -37.12 -8.45
N GLY A 844 -9.99 -37.37 -7.65
CA GLY A 844 -10.03 -38.48 -6.67
C GLY A 844 -9.39 -38.19 -5.30
N THR A 845 -8.99 -36.95 -5.03
CA THR A 845 -8.45 -36.53 -3.72
C THR A 845 -9.41 -35.61 -2.97
N CYS A 846 -9.31 -35.57 -1.64
CA CYS A 846 -10.16 -34.71 -0.81
C CYS A 846 -9.77 -33.24 -0.95
N ALA A 847 -10.75 -32.39 -1.24
CA ALA A 847 -10.59 -30.95 -1.37
C ALA A 847 -10.79 -30.23 -0.03
N ASN A 848 -10.39 -28.95 0.04
CA ASN A 848 -10.84 -28.00 1.07
C ASN A 848 -10.70 -28.50 2.53
N GLY A 849 -9.58 -29.15 2.84
CA GLY A 849 -9.31 -29.70 4.18
C GLY A 849 -10.07 -30.98 4.52
N GLY A 850 -10.69 -31.63 3.53
CA GLY A 850 -11.35 -32.92 3.67
C GLY A 850 -10.35 -34.05 3.96
N ILE A 851 -10.75 -34.99 4.81
CA ILE A 851 -9.89 -36.11 5.24
C ILE A 851 -10.36 -37.39 4.54
N PRO A 852 -9.47 -38.13 3.85
CA PRO A 852 -9.86 -39.36 3.18
C PRO A 852 -10.27 -40.41 4.22
N VAL A 853 -11.45 -40.99 4.04
CA VAL A 853 -11.95 -42.10 4.84
C VAL A 853 -11.93 -43.34 3.95
N ASN A 854 -11.09 -44.31 4.31
CA ASN A 854 -11.09 -45.61 3.64
C ASN A 854 -12.38 -46.35 3.99
N GLY A 855 -13.26 -46.53 3.00
CA GLY A 855 -14.41 -47.43 3.16
C GLY A 855 -13.92 -48.85 3.46
N THR A 856 -14.42 -49.47 4.52
CA THR A 856 -14.05 -50.84 4.96
C THR A 856 -14.47 -51.95 4.00
N ASN A 857 -14.87 -51.65 2.76
CA ASN A 857 -15.09 -52.64 1.70
C ASN A 857 -14.61 -52.03 0.38
N GLY A 858 -13.52 -52.57 -0.18
CA GLY A 858 -12.74 -51.98 -1.28
C GLY A 858 -13.56 -51.41 -2.43
N GLY A 859 -13.29 -50.14 -2.75
CA GLY A 859 -13.85 -49.49 -3.94
C GLY A 859 -13.59 -47.99 -3.98
N ASN A 860 -14.18 -47.21 -3.07
CA ASN A 860 -14.19 -45.74 -3.18
C ASN A 860 -13.72 -45.08 -1.88
N THR A 861 -12.66 -44.28 -1.95
CA THR A 861 -12.26 -43.36 -0.89
C THR A 861 -13.24 -42.18 -0.88
N THR A 862 -14.06 -42.06 0.16
CA THR A 862 -14.94 -40.90 0.39
C THR A 862 -14.30 -39.97 1.41
N CYS A 863 -14.52 -38.67 1.31
CA CYS A 863 -13.91 -37.67 2.18
C CYS A 863 -14.84 -37.25 3.33
N LEU A 864 -14.28 -37.13 4.53
CA LEU A 864 -14.93 -36.44 5.64
C LEU A 864 -14.71 -34.94 5.46
N CYS A 865 -15.78 -34.19 5.25
CA CYS A 865 -15.71 -32.76 4.98
C CYS A 865 -15.74 -31.92 6.24
N GLN A 866 -14.97 -30.83 6.22
CA GLN A 866 -15.05 -29.81 7.26
C GLN A 866 -16.37 -29.03 7.15
N PRO A 867 -16.81 -28.34 8.23
CA PRO A 867 -17.96 -27.45 8.19
C PRO A 867 -17.85 -26.46 7.02
N GLY A 868 -18.95 -26.26 6.29
CA GLY A 868 -18.99 -25.44 5.08
C GLY A 868 -18.79 -26.21 3.77
N TRP A 869 -18.43 -27.50 3.80
CA TRP A 869 -18.22 -28.30 2.59
C TRP A 869 -18.95 -29.65 2.65
N THR A 870 -19.31 -30.17 1.48
CA THR A 870 -20.04 -31.43 1.29
C THR A 870 -19.64 -32.11 -0.03
N GLY A 871 -20.22 -33.29 -0.28
CA GLY A 871 -19.93 -34.16 -1.43
C GLY A 871 -18.81 -35.17 -1.15
N ASP A 872 -18.71 -36.17 -2.02
CA ASP A 872 -17.82 -37.33 -1.84
C ASP A 872 -16.33 -36.96 -1.72
N TYR A 873 -15.95 -35.79 -2.25
CA TYR A 873 -14.59 -35.26 -2.23
C TYR A 873 -14.49 -33.85 -1.60
N CYS A 874 -15.52 -33.40 -0.87
CA CYS A 874 -15.55 -32.07 -0.24
C CYS A 874 -15.41 -30.90 -1.22
N THR A 875 -15.91 -31.09 -2.42
CA THR A 875 -15.84 -30.13 -3.53
C THR A 875 -17.04 -29.20 -3.58
N THR A 876 -18.14 -29.52 -2.89
CA THR A 876 -19.37 -28.72 -2.94
C THR A 876 -19.49 -27.87 -1.69
N ARG A 877 -19.59 -26.55 -1.82
CA ARG A 877 -19.76 -25.66 -0.68
C ARG A 877 -21.20 -25.70 -0.16
N VAL A 878 -21.36 -25.58 1.16
CA VAL A 878 -22.66 -25.52 1.83
C VAL A 878 -22.98 -24.08 2.19
N CYS A 879 -24.11 -23.57 1.71
CA CYS A 879 -24.54 -22.20 1.99
C CYS A 879 -25.52 -22.15 3.16
N TYR A 880 -25.13 -21.41 4.20
CA TYR A 880 -25.90 -21.20 5.41
C TYR A 880 -26.81 -19.96 5.30
N ASN A 881 -27.69 -19.76 6.29
CA ASN A 881 -28.54 -18.58 6.42
C ASN A 881 -29.30 -18.19 5.14
N ASN A 882 -29.91 -19.16 4.46
CA ASN A 882 -30.63 -18.98 3.19
C ASN A 882 -29.77 -18.50 2.01
N GLY A 883 -28.45 -18.62 2.11
CA GLY A 883 -27.54 -18.43 0.98
C GLY A 883 -27.79 -19.45 -0.12
N THR A 884 -27.61 -19.04 -1.37
CA THR A 884 -27.77 -19.92 -2.54
C THR A 884 -26.41 -20.24 -3.15
N LEU A 885 -26.16 -21.53 -3.38
CA LEU A 885 -24.94 -21.97 -4.07
C LEU A 885 -25.03 -21.54 -5.54
N ASN A 886 -24.11 -20.70 -5.95
CA ASN A 886 -23.94 -20.29 -7.34
C ASN A 886 -23.34 -21.44 -8.16
N PRO A 887 -23.64 -21.58 -9.47
CA PRO A 887 -22.94 -22.50 -10.37
C PRO A 887 -21.41 -22.48 -10.29
N ALA A 888 -20.79 -21.35 -9.93
CA ALA A 888 -19.35 -21.19 -9.69
C ALA A 888 -18.85 -21.73 -8.33
N GLY A 889 -19.69 -22.44 -7.56
CA GLY A 889 -19.28 -23.18 -6.37
C GLY A 889 -19.14 -22.36 -5.07
N TYR A 890 -19.61 -21.10 -5.04
CA TYR A 890 -19.62 -20.25 -3.84
C TYR A 890 -21.03 -19.85 -3.42
N CYS A 891 -21.17 -19.33 -2.21
CA CYS A 891 -22.46 -18.96 -1.64
C CYS A 891 -22.80 -17.50 -1.88
N GLN A 892 -23.94 -17.24 -2.53
CA GLN A 892 -24.54 -15.91 -2.61
C GLN A 892 -25.37 -15.66 -1.37
N CYS A 893 -24.92 -14.69 -0.57
CA CYS A 893 -25.51 -14.41 0.74
C CYS A 893 -26.67 -13.42 0.63
N PRO A 894 -27.83 -13.70 1.24
CA PRO A 894 -28.89 -12.71 1.33
C PRO A 894 -28.46 -11.52 2.19
N PRO A 895 -29.10 -10.35 2.02
CA PRO A 895 -28.83 -9.17 2.84
C PRO A 895 -28.88 -9.50 4.34
N GLY A 896 -27.86 -9.08 5.08
CA GLY A 896 -27.75 -9.30 6.52
C GLY A 896 -26.99 -10.58 6.89
N THR A 897 -26.35 -11.22 5.93
CA THR A 897 -25.47 -12.37 6.14
C THR A 897 -24.19 -12.20 5.32
N GLY A 898 -23.14 -12.95 5.64
CA GLY A 898 -21.87 -12.93 4.92
C GLY A 898 -20.90 -14.01 5.41
N GLY A 899 -19.68 -13.97 4.91
CA GLY A 899 -18.77 -15.13 4.97
C GLY A 899 -18.84 -15.95 3.70
N GLU A 900 -17.85 -16.82 3.48
CA GLU A 900 -17.72 -17.57 2.23
C GLU A 900 -18.85 -18.61 2.04
N SER A 901 -19.46 -19.04 3.14
CA SER A 901 -20.61 -19.94 3.20
C SER A 901 -21.85 -19.23 3.74
N CYS A 902 -21.87 -17.89 3.81
CA CYS A 902 -22.93 -17.11 4.44
C CYS A 902 -23.18 -17.45 5.91
N GLU A 903 -22.16 -17.93 6.60
CA GLU A 903 -22.20 -18.43 7.98
C GLU A 903 -22.30 -17.30 9.02
N TYR A 904 -21.89 -16.08 8.66
CA TYR A 904 -21.94 -14.93 9.55
C TYR A 904 -23.22 -14.15 9.35
N LEU A 905 -23.82 -13.71 10.45
CA LEU A 905 -24.85 -12.67 10.41
C LEU A 905 -24.13 -11.32 10.31
N ARG A 906 -24.54 -10.49 9.33
CA ARG A 906 -24.03 -9.13 9.13
C ARG A 906 -25.14 -8.14 9.43
N CYS A 907 -24.77 -7.01 10.03
CA CYS A 907 -25.71 -5.91 10.19
C CYS A 907 -26.00 -5.29 8.81
N LEU A 908 -27.27 -5.11 8.48
CA LEU A 908 -27.70 -4.40 7.26
C LEU A 908 -27.37 -2.91 7.28
N GLN A 909 -27.21 -2.37 8.48
CA GLN A 909 -26.76 -1.02 8.75
C GLN A 909 -25.79 -1.11 9.93
N GLN A 910 -24.63 -0.47 9.82
CA GLN A 910 -23.75 -0.28 10.97
C GLN A 910 -24.27 0.92 11.79
N ASN A 911 -24.23 0.79 13.10
CA ASN A 911 -24.47 1.92 13.98
C ASN A 911 -23.14 2.69 14.09
N GLU A 912 -22.97 3.72 13.26
CA GLU A 912 -21.76 4.55 13.20
C GLU A 912 -21.50 5.32 14.51
N GLN A 913 -22.44 5.31 15.46
CA GLN A 913 -22.40 6.12 16.67
C GLN A 913 -21.92 5.37 17.93
N VAL A 914 -21.69 4.05 17.88
CA VAL A 914 -21.27 3.30 19.08
C VAL A 914 -20.15 2.33 18.75
N ASN A 915 -18.92 2.69 19.13
CA ASN A 915 -17.77 1.80 19.11
C ASN A 915 -17.81 0.90 20.36
N PHE A 916 -18.15 -0.38 20.20
CA PHE A 916 -18.13 -1.38 21.27
C PHE A 916 -16.70 -1.88 21.60
N ASN A 917 -15.67 -1.02 21.49
CA ASN A 917 -14.32 -1.40 21.87
C ASN A 917 -14.28 -1.71 23.38
N ILE A 918 -13.93 -2.94 23.72
CA ILE A 918 -13.75 -3.37 25.11
C ILE A 918 -12.39 -2.95 25.69
N HIS A 919 -11.49 -2.46 24.83
CA HIS A 919 -10.14 -1.99 25.15
C HIS A 919 -10.06 -0.46 25.09
N ASN A 920 -8.97 0.07 25.64
CA ASN A 920 -8.64 1.49 25.81
C ASN A 920 -9.53 2.27 26.78
N ARG A 921 -10.25 1.63 27.72
CA ARG A 921 -11.14 2.33 28.66
C ARG A 921 -10.38 3.23 29.61
N HIS A 922 -11.02 4.27 30.13
CA HIS A 922 -10.43 5.10 31.18
C HIS A 922 -10.97 4.69 32.57
N MET A 923 -10.15 4.88 33.60
CA MET A 923 -10.54 4.64 34.99
C MET A 923 -10.26 5.87 35.84
N MET A 924 -11.31 6.50 36.33
CA MET A 924 -11.25 7.67 37.20
C MET A 924 -11.45 7.27 38.66
N PHE A 925 -10.68 7.91 39.53
CA PHE A 925 -10.76 7.82 40.97
C PHE A 925 -11.01 9.20 41.53
N VAL A 926 -12.06 9.35 42.33
CA VAL A 926 -12.40 10.58 43.02
C VAL A 926 -12.23 10.35 44.51
N LEU A 927 -11.26 11.00 45.11
CA LEU A 927 -10.76 10.77 46.45
C LEU A 927 -11.08 11.98 47.34
N ASP A 928 -11.84 11.76 48.41
CA ASP A 928 -11.97 12.73 49.50
C ASP A 928 -10.63 12.81 50.25
N ILE A 929 -9.95 13.95 50.17
CA ILE A 929 -8.66 14.18 50.83
C ILE A 929 -8.79 15.00 52.13
N THR A 930 -9.98 15.01 52.74
CA THR A 930 -10.16 15.54 54.09
C THR A 930 -9.55 14.60 55.13
N ASN A 931 -9.27 15.12 56.33
CA ASN A 931 -8.66 14.32 57.41
C ASN A 931 -9.52 13.12 57.82
N ARG A 932 -10.84 13.20 57.61
CA ARG A 932 -11.80 12.13 57.92
C ARG A 932 -11.59 10.88 57.10
N ASN A 933 -11.09 11.01 55.86
CA ASN A 933 -10.87 9.89 54.95
C ASN A 933 -9.42 9.37 54.97
N ALA A 934 -8.55 9.96 55.80
CA ALA A 934 -7.13 9.58 55.87
C ALA A 934 -6.89 8.08 56.13
N PRO A 935 -7.64 7.39 57.01
CA PRO A 935 -7.45 5.94 57.20
C PRO A 935 -7.76 5.13 55.93
N ALA A 936 -8.85 5.44 55.23
CA ALA A 936 -9.26 4.71 54.03
C ALA A 936 -8.34 4.97 52.85
N LEU A 937 -7.83 6.20 52.68
CA LEU A 937 -6.83 6.50 51.65
C LEU A 937 -5.47 5.85 51.96
N ASN A 938 -5.10 5.73 53.23
CA ASN A 938 -3.87 5.02 53.60
C ASN A 938 -3.97 3.54 53.24
N ASP A 939 -5.10 2.88 53.52
CA ASP A 939 -5.34 1.50 53.11
C ASP A 939 -5.39 1.35 51.58
N LEU A 940 -6.09 2.26 50.88
CA LEU A 940 -6.18 2.24 49.43
C LEU A 940 -4.80 2.42 48.77
N SER A 941 -3.96 3.32 49.30
CA SER A 941 -2.59 3.53 48.81
C SER A 941 -1.69 2.29 48.93
N ARG A 942 -1.99 1.40 49.89
CA ARG A 942 -1.23 0.16 50.10
C ARG A 942 -1.55 -0.92 49.08
N TYR A 943 -2.81 -0.98 48.61
CA TYR A 943 -3.30 -2.08 47.76
C TYR A 943 -3.57 -1.69 46.30
N ILE A 944 -3.59 -0.40 45.97
CA ILE A 944 -3.90 0.08 44.62
C ILE A 944 -2.90 -0.44 43.55
N GLY A 945 -1.65 -0.62 43.94
CA GLY A 945 -0.60 -1.19 43.09
C GLY A 945 -0.89 -2.61 42.64
N GLU A 946 -1.28 -3.47 43.59
CA GLU A 946 -1.68 -4.85 43.30
C GLU A 946 -2.93 -4.90 42.43
N LEU A 947 -3.94 -4.08 42.74
CA LEU A 947 -5.18 -3.99 41.97
C LEU A 947 -4.92 -3.61 40.50
N ILE A 948 -4.11 -2.58 40.26
CA ILE A 948 -3.81 -2.09 38.91
C ILE A 948 -2.93 -3.07 38.14
N ARG A 949 -1.95 -3.69 38.80
CA ARG A 949 -1.12 -4.74 38.21
C ARG A 949 -1.96 -5.94 37.79
N ASP A 950 -2.90 -6.35 38.63
CA ASP A 950 -3.76 -7.50 38.34
C ASP A 950 -4.74 -7.18 37.20
N ILE A 951 -5.30 -5.96 37.16
CA ILE A 951 -6.07 -5.43 36.01
C ILE A 951 -5.23 -5.48 34.72
N GLY A 952 -4.00 -4.95 34.75
CA GLY A 952 -3.10 -4.93 33.58
C GLY A 952 -2.62 -6.32 33.14
N SER A 953 -2.57 -7.29 34.04
CA SER A 953 -2.19 -8.68 33.73
C SER A 953 -3.25 -9.44 32.94
N SER A 954 -4.53 -9.03 33.07
CA SER A 954 -5.63 -9.65 32.34
C SER A 954 -5.66 -9.25 30.87
N HIS A 955 -5.34 -7.99 30.54
CA HIS A 955 -5.13 -7.50 29.18
C HIS A 955 -4.43 -6.12 29.21
N ARG A 956 -3.33 -5.95 28.48
CA ARG A 956 -2.45 -4.76 28.58
C ARG A 956 -3.13 -3.45 28.15
N ASP A 957 -4.04 -3.54 27.18
CA ASP A 957 -4.75 -2.36 26.64
C ASP A 957 -6.17 -2.21 27.22
N TRP A 958 -6.52 -2.87 28.32
CA TRP A 958 -7.88 -2.78 28.86
C TRP A 958 -8.21 -1.40 29.43
N ILE A 959 -7.32 -0.88 30.29
CA ILE A 959 -7.37 0.49 30.80
C ILE A 959 -6.20 1.26 30.20
N SER A 960 -6.44 2.28 29.39
CA SER A 960 -5.38 3.09 28.77
C SER A 960 -4.91 4.23 29.65
N ARG A 961 -5.80 4.74 30.53
CA ARG A 961 -5.50 5.89 31.40
C ARG A 961 -6.25 5.84 32.72
N TYR A 962 -5.54 6.23 33.79
CA TYR A 962 -6.05 6.48 35.12
C TYR A 962 -6.12 7.98 35.40
N PHE A 963 -7.24 8.44 35.94
CA PHE A 963 -7.42 9.82 36.42
C PHE A 963 -7.65 9.79 37.92
N VAL A 964 -6.94 10.60 38.69
CA VAL A 964 -7.14 10.68 40.15
C VAL A 964 -7.42 12.13 40.53
N VAL A 965 -8.60 12.37 41.11
CA VAL A 965 -9.09 13.67 41.55
C VAL A 965 -9.20 13.67 43.07
N GLY A 966 -8.68 14.71 43.71
CA GLY A 966 -8.79 14.98 45.13
C GLY A 966 -9.87 16.04 45.38
N ILE A 967 -10.70 15.82 46.39
CA ILE A 967 -11.74 16.77 46.79
C ILE A 967 -11.61 17.09 48.28
N ASN A 968 -11.77 18.35 48.63
CA ASN A 968 -11.86 18.83 50.01
C ASN A 968 -12.92 19.95 50.10
N SER A 969 -13.08 20.58 51.27
CA SER A 969 -14.09 21.63 51.47
C SER A 969 -13.88 22.90 50.64
N THR A 970 -12.70 23.08 50.06
CA THR A 970 -12.35 24.26 49.25
C THR A 970 -12.54 24.06 47.75
N GLY A 971 -12.73 22.83 47.29
CA GLY A 971 -12.93 22.53 45.87
C GLY A 971 -12.35 21.18 45.43
N SER A 972 -12.37 20.97 44.12
CA SER A 972 -11.81 19.78 43.48
C SER A 972 -10.48 20.08 42.75
N HIS A 973 -9.53 19.14 42.79
CA HIS A 973 -8.28 19.24 42.05
C HIS A 973 -7.78 17.89 41.54
N THR A 974 -7.10 17.91 40.40
CA THR A 974 -6.46 16.73 39.81
C THR A 974 -5.20 16.42 40.59
N LEU A 975 -5.16 15.25 41.24
CA LEU A 975 -3.98 14.77 41.95
C LEU A 975 -2.96 14.16 40.99
N GLY A 976 -3.44 13.58 39.88
CA GLY A 976 -2.59 13.15 38.79
C GLY A 976 -3.30 12.26 37.80
N THR A 977 -2.63 12.06 36.66
CA THR A 977 -3.03 11.11 35.63
C THR A 977 -1.90 10.14 35.38
N ALA A 978 -2.22 8.91 35.00
CA ALA A 978 -1.23 7.90 34.65
C ALA A 978 -1.72 7.07 33.47
N PHE A 979 -0.81 6.51 32.69
CA PHE A 979 -1.16 5.55 31.65
C PHE A 979 -1.39 4.15 32.23
N GLY A 980 -2.12 3.30 31.51
CA GLY A 980 -2.51 1.96 31.92
C GLY A 980 -1.38 1.07 32.46
N GLY A 981 -0.19 1.18 31.85
CA GLY A 981 0.99 0.41 32.22
C GLY A 981 1.87 1.03 33.31
N ASP A 982 1.55 2.23 33.80
CA ASP A 982 2.38 2.97 34.76
C ASP A 982 1.87 2.80 36.19
N VAL A 983 1.99 1.57 36.69
CA VAL A 983 1.55 1.18 38.04
C VAL A 983 2.22 2.04 39.11
N GLY A 984 3.53 2.29 38.97
CA GLY A 984 4.32 3.08 39.91
C GLY A 984 3.85 4.54 39.99
N ARG A 985 3.44 5.14 38.87
CA ARG A 985 2.86 6.48 38.88
C ARG A 985 1.53 6.50 39.61
N VAL A 986 0.65 5.51 39.41
CA VAL A 986 -0.63 5.48 40.13
C VAL A 986 -0.41 5.29 41.63
N GLU A 987 0.46 4.36 42.05
CA GLU A 987 0.84 4.17 43.46
C GLU A 987 1.35 5.48 44.10
N SER A 988 2.18 6.24 43.36
CA SER A 988 2.71 7.52 43.85
C SER A 988 1.63 8.59 44.05
N ILE A 989 0.63 8.62 43.17
CA ILE A 989 -0.48 9.58 43.25
C ILE A 989 -1.37 9.24 44.46
N PHE A 990 -1.68 7.96 44.68
CA PHE A 990 -2.48 7.52 45.82
C PHE A 990 -1.74 7.67 47.15
N THR A 991 -0.43 7.45 47.17
CA THR A 991 0.41 7.73 48.36
C THR A 991 0.40 9.22 48.68
N SER A 992 0.46 10.07 47.66
CA SER A 992 0.36 11.52 47.81
C SER A 992 -1.02 11.94 48.33
N ALA A 993 -2.10 11.35 47.81
CA ALA A 993 -3.46 11.57 48.28
C ALA A 993 -3.63 11.20 49.77
N ALA A 994 -3.08 10.07 50.19
CA ALA A 994 -3.11 9.62 51.59
C ALA A 994 -2.33 10.58 52.51
N GLN A 995 -1.17 11.07 52.08
CA GLN A 995 -0.40 12.06 52.82
C GLN A 995 -1.11 13.42 52.91
N MET A 996 -1.77 13.86 51.84
CA MET A 996 -2.57 15.08 51.84
C MET A 996 -3.72 14.99 52.85
N ALA A 997 -4.43 13.85 52.88
CA ALA A 997 -5.49 13.63 53.85
C ALA A 997 -4.98 13.56 55.30
N ALA A 998 -3.88 12.83 55.55
CA ALA A 998 -3.30 12.68 56.88
C ALA A 998 -2.81 14.02 57.48
N ASN A 999 -2.29 14.92 56.64
CA ASN A 999 -1.79 16.23 57.04
C ASN A 999 -2.82 17.35 56.92
N SER A 1000 -4.03 17.05 56.45
CA SER A 1000 -5.10 18.03 56.30
C SER A 1000 -5.68 18.42 57.67
N ASN A 1001 -5.93 19.72 57.87
CA ASN A 1001 -6.75 20.21 58.98
C ASN A 1001 -8.23 20.34 58.59
N ASP A 1002 -8.58 19.97 57.35
CA ASP A 1002 -9.95 20.00 56.85
C ASP A 1002 -10.74 18.81 57.40
N ASN A 1003 -11.70 19.12 58.26
CA ASN A 1003 -12.54 18.14 58.95
C ASN A 1003 -14.03 18.29 58.56
N SER A 1004 -14.28 18.91 57.40
CA SER A 1004 -15.60 19.25 56.90
C SER A 1004 -16.47 18.03 56.69
N THR A 1005 -17.78 18.18 56.97
CA THR A 1005 -18.78 17.13 56.77
C THR A 1005 -19.39 17.12 55.38
N TYR A 1006 -19.14 18.17 54.58
CA TYR A 1006 -19.61 18.31 53.21
C TYR A 1006 -18.45 18.66 52.27
N ILE A 1007 -18.47 18.11 51.06
CA ILE A 1007 -17.48 18.36 50.00
C ILE A 1007 -18.14 18.54 48.63
N PRO A 1008 -17.58 19.36 47.72
CA PRO A 1008 -18.13 19.58 46.38
C PRO A 1008 -17.86 18.38 45.45
N LEU A 1009 -18.50 17.25 45.73
CA LEU A 1009 -18.30 15.98 45.03
C LEU A 1009 -18.59 16.09 43.53
N TYR A 1010 -19.70 16.75 43.16
CA TYR A 1010 -20.12 16.89 41.77
C TYR A 1010 -19.12 17.70 40.94
N GLU A 1011 -18.46 18.68 41.55
CA GLU A 1011 -17.40 19.44 40.91
C GLU A 1011 -16.19 18.53 40.56
N GLY A 1012 -15.82 17.64 41.47
CA GLY A 1012 -14.72 16.70 41.21
C GLY A 1012 -15.07 15.59 40.22
N LEU A 1013 -16.34 15.17 40.16
CA LEU A 1013 -16.82 14.25 39.11
C LEU A 1013 -16.68 14.88 37.72
N MET A 1014 -16.96 16.18 37.58
CA MET A 1014 -16.89 16.87 36.29
C MET A 1014 -15.47 17.10 35.75
N ARG A 1015 -14.44 17.03 36.60
CA ARG A 1015 -13.10 17.56 36.30
C ARG A 1015 -12.34 16.87 35.16
N HIS A 1016 -12.53 15.56 35.00
CA HIS A 1016 -11.97 14.79 33.87
C HIS A 1016 -13.05 14.05 33.08
N MET A 1017 -14.32 14.40 33.28
CA MET A 1017 -15.42 13.63 32.74
C MET A 1017 -15.49 13.70 31.20
N TYR A 1018 -15.07 14.82 30.60
CA TYR A 1018 -14.94 14.97 29.15
C TYR A 1018 -13.74 14.21 28.54
N GLU A 1019 -12.78 13.81 29.38
CA GLU A 1019 -11.62 13.04 28.95
C GLU A 1019 -11.86 11.53 29.07
N LEU A 1020 -12.97 11.11 29.70
CA LEU A 1020 -13.37 9.71 29.76
C LEU A 1020 -13.99 9.28 28.43
N ASN A 1021 -13.61 8.10 27.96
CA ASN A 1021 -14.27 7.50 26.80
C ASN A 1021 -15.50 6.67 27.21
N SER A 1022 -16.30 6.31 26.20
CA SER A 1022 -17.48 5.46 26.37
C SER A 1022 -17.17 4.19 27.16
N ASN A 1023 -18.01 3.88 28.16
CA ASN A 1023 -17.86 2.72 29.06
C ASN A 1023 -16.64 2.76 30.01
N SER A 1024 -16.10 3.94 30.31
CA SER A 1024 -15.11 4.19 31.36
C SER A 1024 -15.64 3.93 32.78
N PHE A 1025 -14.72 3.68 33.71
CA PHE A 1025 -15.06 3.43 35.12
C PHE A 1025 -14.81 4.67 35.97
N ILE A 1026 -15.77 5.04 36.82
CA ILE A 1026 -15.61 6.11 37.81
C ILE A 1026 -15.79 5.51 39.19
N ASN A 1027 -14.76 5.62 40.02
CA ASN A 1027 -14.74 5.09 41.38
C ASN A 1027 -14.63 6.25 42.37
N VAL A 1028 -15.60 6.37 43.28
CA VAL A 1028 -15.67 7.46 44.24
C VAL A 1028 -15.41 6.94 45.64
N PHE A 1029 -14.43 7.53 46.34
CA PHE A 1029 -14.03 7.19 47.69
C PHE A 1029 -14.18 8.43 48.58
N THR A 1030 -15.33 8.54 49.26
CA THR A 1030 -15.66 9.68 50.13
C THR A 1030 -16.20 9.25 51.47
N VAL A 1031 -15.91 10.04 52.52
CA VAL A 1031 -16.50 9.90 53.86
C VAL A 1031 -17.35 11.13 54.21
N ALA A 1032 -17.09 12.28 53.60
CA ALA A 1032 -17.95 13.45 53.67
C ALA A 1032 -19.15 13.36 52.72
N ALA A 1033 -20.27 13.98 53.09
CA ALA A 1033 -21.46 14.07 52.25
C ALA A 1033 -21.22 15.02 51.07
N PRO A 1034 -21.87 14.81 49.91
CA PRO A 1034 -21.81 15.79 48.83
C PRO A 1034 -22.46 17.11 49.27
N ASP A 1035 -21.81 18.23 48.97
CA ASP A 1035 -22.37 19.56 49.09
C ASP A 1035 -23.33 19.81 47.92
N GLU A 1036 -24.63 19.83 48.22
CA GLU A 1036 -25.72 20.05 47.26
C GLU A 1036 -26.21 21.50 47.24
N SER A 1037 -25.51 22.43 47.90
CA SER A 1037 -25.92 23.85 47.95
C SER A 1037 -25.87 24.54 46.59
N ASN A 1038 -25.03 24.06 45.67
CA ASN A 1038 -24.94 24.54 44.29
C ASN A 1038 -25.69 23.61 43.33
N PHE A 1039 -26.94 23.96 43.07
CA PHE A 1039 -27.87 23.20 42.23
C PHE A 1039 -27.38 22.99 40.78
N THR A 1040 -26.63 23.95 40.22
CA THR A 1040 -26.07 23.86 38.87
C THR A 1040 -25.07 22.71 38.78
N ASN A 1041 -24.16 22.60 39.75
CA ASN A 1041 -23.17 21.54 39.78
C ASN A 1041 -23.81 20.16 39.96
N VAL A 1042 -24.92 20.07 40.71
CA VAL A 1042 -25.68 18.82 40.92
C VAL A 1042 -26.36 18.39 39.62
N ILE A 1043 -27.03 19.31 38.90
CA ILE A 1043 -27.67 19.00 37.62
C ILE A 1043 -26.64 18.65 36.56
N GLU A 1044 -25.60 19.46 36.39
CA GLU A 1044 -24.58 19.21 35.37
C GLU A 1044 -23.83 17.90 35.67
N GLY A 1045 -23.46 17.65 36.92
CA GLY A 1045 -22.89 16.36 37.32
C GLY A 1045 -23.82 15.16 37.06
N TYR A 1046 -25.14 15.34 37.22
CA TYR A 1046 -26.14 14.29 37.02
C TYR A 1046 -26.48 14.04 35.54
N ASP A 1047 -26.76 15.10 34.77
CA ASP A 1047 -27.13 15.03 33.35
C ASP A 1047 -25.98 14.45 32.51
N PHE A 1048 -24.73 14.75 32.85
CA PHE A 1048 -23.59 14.17 32.14
C PHE A 1048 -23.34 12.70 32.48
N VAL A 1049 -23.55 12.27 33.72
CA VAL A 1049 -23.49 10.84 34.09
C VAL A 1049 -24.62 10.05 33.40
N LEU A 1050 -25.77 10.68 33.14
CA LEU A 1050 -26.87 10.10 32.35
C LEU A 1050 -26.60 10.10 30.84
N ALA A 1051 -25.99 11.15 30.29
CA ALA A 1051 -25.62 11.23 28.88
C ALA A 1051 -24.60 10.15 28.50
N GLY A 1052 -23.67 9.82 29.41
CA GLY A 1052 -22.73 8.69 29.25
C GLY A 1052 -23.36 7.29 29.28
N ARG A 1053 -24.68 7.17 29.46
CA ARG A 1053 -25.44 5.90 29.35
C ARG A 1053 -26.13 5.73 27.98
N HIS A 1054 -26.19 6.79 27.17
CA HIS A 1054 -26.86 6.83 25.87
C HIS A 1054 -25.92 7.09 24.69
N LEU A 1055 -24.66 7.43 24.96
CA LEU A 1055 -23.49 7.23 24.09
C LEU A 1055 -22.85 5.88 24.42
#